data_AF-A0A2E0RR57-F1
#
_entry.id   AF-A0A2E0RR57-F1
#
_cell.length_a   1.000
_cell.length_b   1.000
_cell.length_c   1.000
_cell.angle_alpha   90.00
_cell.angle_beta   90.00
_cell.angle_gamma   90.00
#
_symmetry.space_group_name_H-M   'P 1'
#
loop_
_entity.id
_entity.type
_entity.pdbx_description
1 polymer ?
#
loop_
_entity_poly.entity_id
_entity_poly.type
_entity_poly.pdbx_seq_one_letter_code
_entity_poly.pdbx_strand_id
1 'polypeptide(L)'
;MSATGAGSDGVSLRRPLGVSAGVAGLALAWLGGVAIVQLTGAVAVLIVLAATAVGVIVAAGSGWLSLGRVRVGPPAAPTLVDQGEPFRVEVPVHSSRPVWVELRRGAEVIASGWTDGERLVTEATTGRRGVIDELEVRVRVADATGLLWWHRRAVVPIDEIRVAAAVVDGRADVVRTALSGDGERAGRAGAIAGEIDGVRPWRDGDSDKWVHWASTLRSGELVVHDRRRDADESWLVRARPGLDDPDIEAGIVRHALEHGLRRGAVVAVAIGDHEPTSIRDGDDAAHWSATADLGSSHEPTSGRRWFEYGNPEPDTTSTFRARWWAAGATALSLVLLAGVLGAGPVMYAFIAVGTALGAWASGRSLVSDGPSPTWLRALVGVGSIGALLVVVASSGRVDGLLEFLSGPLPQVLIVLVVLHGFECRDRRSVRVALGVSAVVVMYAAAFRVDDRLVWWLAAWGVVTTVALATLSARPRRSRATTTTAPTTTAWRTVVAMGAGVAGTLALLAVIPVPSGPAVLALPSLLQGETDLALPGSVVGPDGEVRDDGSTASDGDRAPAGQPGGYVGFSETMDTSVRGNLSDDVVMRVRAPEPAFWRGQTFDTFDGRRWYADEDQGRRYDGPVIDVPSTIGNIRVASDVDVDEFVQTYYFERDMPNVVFHAERPVRIFIETDVFVRPDGALRASTTLPDEAVYTVVSSRPRLDADRLRQQGDIGERLTTFGREALADYLAVPATTTPETIELAEQLAAGATNSYDVVLAYEAWLADNVEYDLNAPLPDPGEDAVHDFLFDTRLGFCEQIASALTVMLRTQGVPTRLVTGYIPGARDTVTGVFEVRASDAHAWVEVWFPETGWQAFDPTAGVPLSAEAEAGSVGEELIDGLSAAVDEHGAQLAALLVLAAVGYGSWWAVREVARRRRRGRWGLLQDRFTAAAVERGAPRGATNRDLARVWTDDARAAGAATQLDRAAFDPRFDDDDETYRRTRELVDALD
;
A
#
# COMPACT_ATOMS: atom_id res chain seq x y z
N MET A 1 -25.63 -13.34 -51.55
CA MET A 1 -25.70 -14.00 -50.23
C MET A 1 -24.27 -14.25 -49.76
N SER A 2 -23.72 -13.29 -49.01
CA SER A 2 -22.36 -13.29 -48.49
C SER A 2 -22.45 -13.39 -46.97
N ALA A 3 -22.23 -14.59 -46.43
CA ALA A 3 -22.23 -14.82 -44.99
C ALA A 3 -20.88 -14.39 -44.43
N THR A 4 -20.93 -13.34 -43.62
CA THR A 4 -19.93 -12.94 -42.64
C THR A 4 -19.63 -14.11 -41.70
N GLY A 5 -18.49 -14.78 -41.90
CA GLY A 5 -17.93 -15.71 -40.93
C GLY A 5 -17.34 -14.93 -39.76
N ALA A 6 -18.17 -14.65 -38.75
CA ALA A 6 -17.70 -14.34 -37.42
C ALA A 6 -16.93 -15.57 -36.91
N GLY A 7 -15.59 -15.51 -37.00
CA GLY A 7 -14.72 -16.51 -36.41
C GLY A 7 -15.02 -16.64 -34.93
N SER A 8 -15.30 -17.86 -34.51
CA SER A 8 -15.51 -18.24 -33.13
C SER A 8 -14.27 -17.89 -32.30
N ASP A 9 -14.31 -16.75 -31.61
CA ASP A 9 -13.51 -16.49 -30.42
C ASP A 9 -13.86 -17.59 -29.40
N GLY A 10 -13.14 -18.72 -29.42
CA GLY A 10 -13.16 -19.67 -28.31
C GLY A 10 -12.86 -18.87 -27.04
N VAL A 11 -13.81 -18.84 -26.10
CA VAL A 11 -13.81 -17.95 -24.93
C VAL A 11 -12.48 -18.09 -24.19
N SER A 12 -11.53 -17.19 -24.48
CA SER A 12 -10.23 -17.20 -23.85
C SER A 12 -10.39 -16.64 -22.44
N LEU A 13 -10.41 -17.53 -21.44
CA LEU A 13 -10.47 -17.13 -20.04
C LEU A 13 -9.28 -16.21 -19.72
N ARG A 14 -9.57 -14.98 -19.28
CA ARG A 14 -8.58 -14.07 -18.71
C ARG A 14 -8.20 -14.62 -17.34
N ARG A 15 -6.92 -14.91 -17.13
CA ARG A 15 -6.44 -15.48 -15.86
C ARG A 15 -5.33 -14.60 -15.26
N PRO A 16 -5.26 -14.49 -13.93
CA PRO A 16 -4.09 -13.92 -13.27
C PRO A 16 -2.89 -14.85 -13.50
N LEU A 17 -1.76 -14.31 -13.95
CA LEU A 17 -0.54 -15.07 -14.22
C LEU A 17 0.38 -15.12 -12.98
N GLY A 18 0.35 -14.06 -12.16
CA GLY A 18 1.20 -13.93 -10.98
C GLY A 18 1.33 -12.49 -10.48
N VAL A 19 1.97 -12.35 -9.32
CA VAL A 19 2.32 -11.08 -8.68
C VAL A 19 3.71 -10.64 -9.11
N SER A 20 3.91 -9.32 -9.31
CA SER A 20 5.22 -8.77 -9.65
C SER A 20 6.23 -8.94 -8.50
N ALA A 21 7.52 -9.00 -8.83
CA ALA A 21 8.60 -8.92 -7.86
C ALA A 21 8.56 -7.56 -7.14
N GLY A 22 7.98 -7.53 -5.94
CA GLY A 22 7.69 -6.32 -5.16
C GLY A 22 6.38 -6.42 -4.37
N VAL A 23 5.42 -7.21 -4.85
CA VAL A 23 4.17 -7.50 -4.10
C VAL A 23 4.47 -8.26 -2.81
N ALA A 24 5.50 -9.12 -2.78
CA ALA A 24 5.94 -9.76 -1.55
C ALA A 24 6.32 -8.74 -0.46
N GLY A 25 6.97 -7.63 -0.84
CA GLY A 25 7.27 -6.55 0.09
C GLY A 25 6.01 -5.82 0.58
N LEU A 26 5.05 -5.58 -0.31
CA LEU A 26 3.75 -5.01 0.07
C LEU A 26 2.94 -5.96 0.97
N ALA A 27 3.00 -7.27 0.70
CA ALA A 27 2.32 -8.29 1.50
C ALA A 27 2.95 -8.41 2.89
N LEU A 28 4.28 -8.39 2.98
CA LEU A 28 5.00 -8.32 4.27
C LEU A 28 4.68 -7.02 5.02
N ALA A 29 4.61 -5.88 4.30
CA ALA A 29 4.18 -4.61 4.87
C ALA A 29 2.75 -4.68 5.42
N TRP A 30 1.84 -5.34 4.68
CA TRP A 30 0.45 -5.52 5.09
C TRP A 30 0.34 -6.44 6.31
N LEU A 31 1.08 -7.55 6.35
CA LEU A 31 1.19 -8.43 7.52
C LEU A 31 1.77 -7.70 8.74
N GLY A 32 2.80 -6.88 8.53
CA GLY A 32 3.37 -6.01 9.56
C GLY A 32 2.36 -5.01 10.09
N GLY A 33 1.57 -4.38 9.21
CA GLY A 33 0.47 -3.50 9.61
C GLY A 33 -0.62 -4.23 10.40
N VAL A 34 -0.99 -5.46 10.00
CA VAL A 34 -1.92 -6.29 10.79
C VAL A 34 -1.35 -6.58 12.18
N ALA A 35 -0.06 -6.93 12.28
CA ALA A 35 0.59 -7.11 13.56
C ALA A 35 0.57 -5.82 14.40
N ILE A 36 0.84 -4.66 13.80
CA ILE A 36 0.76 -3.35 14.49
C ILE A 36 -0.66 -3.11 15.01
N VAL A 37 -1.71 -3.34 14.21
CA VAL A 37 -3.11 -3.19 14.68
C VAL A 37 -3.40 -4.11 15.85
N GLN A 38 -3.01 -5.38 15.76
CA GLN A 38 -3.22 -6.35 16.85
C GLN A 38 -2.47 -5.95 18.13
N LEU A 39 -1.34 -5.27 17.98
CA LEU A 39 -0.47 -4.89 19.10
C LEU A 39 -0.81 -3.51 19.70
N THR A 40 -1.43 -2.61 18.94
CA THR A 40 -1.62 -1.19 19.33
C THR A 40 -3.06 -0.72 19.29
N GLY A 41 -3.97 -1.47 18.66
CA GLY A 41 -5.36 -1.04 18.44
C GLY A 41 -5.50 0.17 17.50
N ALA A 42 -4.43 0.61 16.82
CA ALA A 42 -4.44 1.86 16.07
C ALA A 42 -5.36 1.82 14.83
N VAL A 43 -6.49 2.52 14.92
CA VAL A 43 -7.51 2.67 13.85
C VAL A 43 -6.88 3.25 12.56
N ALA A 44 -6.00 4.24 12.69
CA ALA A 44 -5.25 4.81 11.57
C ALA A 44 -4.52 3.74 10.71
N VAL A 45 -4.01 2.67 11.32
CA VAL A 45 -3.34 1.59 10.59
C VAL A 45 -4.35 0.75 9.81
N LEU A 46 -5.54 0.48 10.39
CA LEU A 46 -6.64 -0.17 9.67
C LEU A 46 -7.08 0.63 8.44
N ILE A 47 -7.13 1.97 8.54
CA ILE A 47 -7.43 2.83 7.39
C ILE A 47 -6.43 2.61 6.26
N VAL A 48 -5.14 2.61 6.57
CA VAL A 48 -4.07 2.39 5.58
C VAL A 48 -4.14 0.97 4.99
N LEU A 49 -4.41 -0.05 5.81
CA LEU A 49 -4.57 -1.43 5.36
C LEU A 49 -5.78 -1.60 4.43
N ALA A 50 -6.93 -1.02 4.80
CA ALA A 50 -8.15 -1.03 4.01
C ALA A 50 -7.96 -0.29 2.68
N ALA A 51 -7.36 0.91 2.71
CA ALA A 51 -7.05 1.67 1.51
C ALA A 51 -6.09 0.92 0.57
N THR A 52 -5.10 0.22 1.14
CA THR A 52 -4.17 -0.61 0.36
C THR A 52 -4.88 -1.82 -0.25
N ALA A 53 -5.77 -2.49 0.50
CA ALA A 53 -6.54 -3.64 0.01
C ALA A 53 -7.49 -3.23 -1.13
N VAL A 54 -8.25 -2.15 -0.95
CA VAL A 54 -9.11 -1.58 -2.00
C VAL A 54 -8.28 -1.16 -3.21
N GLY A 55 -7.14 -0.51 -3.00
CA GLY A 55 -6.20 -0.15 -4.06
C GLY A 55 -5.73 -1.36 -4.89
N VAL A 56 -5.42 -2.49 -4.23
CA VAL A 56 -5.05 -3.75 -4.90
C VAL A 56 -6.24 -4.34 -5.69
N ILE A 57 -7.45 -4.32 -5.14
CA ILE A 57 -8.66 -4.81 -5.82
C ILE A 57 -8.96 -3.97 -7.06
N VAL A 58 -8.92 -2.64 -6.93
CA VAL A 58 -9.11 -1.69 -8.05
C VAL A 58 -8.03 -1.88 -9.10
N ALA A 59 -6.77 -2.06 -8.70
CA ALA A 59 -5.68 -2.36 -9.60
C ALA A 59 -5.95 -3.67 -10.36
N ALA A 60 -6.25 -4.76 -9.65
CA ALA A 60 -6.58 -6.06 -10.24
C ALA A 60 -7.68 -5.94 -11.32
N GLY A 61 -8.79 -5.28 -11.00
CA GLY A 61 -9.89 -5.03 -11.94
C GLY A 61 -9.46 -4.23 -13.17
N SER A 62 -8.57 -3.24 -12.99
CA SER A 62 -8.05 -2.43 -14.11
C SER A 62 -7.24 -3.25 -15.13
N GLY A 63 -6.47 -4.23 -14.66
CA GLY A 63 -5.70 -5.14 -15.52
C GLY A 63 -6.63 -6.07 -16.30
N TRP A 64 -7.62 -6.65 -15.63
CA TRP A 64 -8.65 -7.49 -16.25
C TRP A 64 -9.46 -6.76 -17.33
N LEU A 65 -9.87 -5.51 -17.07
CA LEU A 65 -10.58 -4.66 -18.04
C LEU A 65 -9.68 -4.28 -19.22
N SER A 66 -8.42 -3.95 -18.96
CA SER A 66 -7.46 -3.56 -20.01
C SER A 66 -7.18 -4.68 -20.98
N LEU A 67 -6.92 -5.88 -20.46
CA LEU A 67 -6.69 -7.10 -21.24
C LEU A 67 -7.90 -7.46 -22.12
N GLY A 68 -9.11 -7.12 -21.67
CA GLY A 68 -10.33 -7.28 -22.45
C GLY A 68 -10.45 -6.39 -23.68
N ARG A 69 -9.76 -5.26 -23.68
CA ARG A 69 -9.76 -4.32 -24.80
C ARG A 69 -8.64 -4.58 -25.81
N VAL A 70 -7.71 -5.49 -25.50
CA VAL A 70 -6.61 -5.84 -26.42
C VAL A 70 -7.15 -6.68 -27.57
N ARG A 71 -6.88 -6.27 -28.81
CA ARG A 71 -7.17 -7.05 -30.01
C ARG A 71 -5.86 -7.45 -30.68
N VAL A 72 -5.76 -8.70 -31.09
CA VAL A 72 -4.60 -9.25 -31.80
C VAL A 72 -5.07 -9.59 -33.20
N GLY A 73 -4.35 -9.09 -34.21
CA GLY A 73 -4.58 -9.42 -35.62
C GLY A 73 -3.74 -10.62 -36.07
N PRO A 74 -3.96 -11.14 -37.28
CA PRO A 74 -3.17 -12.23 -37.84
C PRO A 74 -1.68 -11.84 -37.94
N PRO A 75 -0.76 -12.63 -37.36
CA PRO A 75 0.68 -12.45 -37.55
C PRO A 75 1.07 -12.55 -39.03
N ALA A 76 1.94 -11.65 -39.47
CA ALA A 76 2.62 -11.75 -40.76
C ALA A 76 4.01 -12.35 -40.57
N ALA A 77 4.30 -13.41 -41.31
CA ALA A 77 5.56 -14.14 -41.27
C ALA A 77 5.93 -14.64 -42.69
N PRO A 78 7.19 -15.03 -42.94
CA PRO A 78 7.60 -15.64 -44.20
C PRO A 78 6.94 -17.02 -44.40
N THR A 79 6.67 -17.40 -45.66
CA THR A 79 6.02 -18.68 -46.01
C THR A 79 6.94 -19.89 -45.89
N LEU A 80 8.26 -19.71 -45.96
CA LEU A 80 9.28 -20.76 -45.84
C LEU A 80 10.42 -20.24 -44.96
N VAL A 81 10.78 -20.99 -43.92
CA VAL A 81 11.85 -20.67 -42.97
C VAL A 81 12.65 -21.93 -42.64
N ASP A 82 13.92 -21.79 -42.28
CA ASP A 82 14.76 -22.91 -41.86
C ASP A 82 14.69 -23.12 -40.34
N GLN A 83 14.64 -24.38 -39.92
CA GLN A 83 14.69 -24.78 -38.52
C GLN A 83 15.96 -24.22 -37.85
N GLY A 84 15.79 -23.54 -36.71
CA GLY A 84 16.87 -22.93 -35.94
C GLY A 84 17.35 -21.55 -36.41
N GLU A 85 16.96 -21.11 -37.62
CA GLU A 85 17.32 -19.78 -38.13
C GLU A 85 16.30 -18.70 -37.68
N PRO A 86 16.76 -17.49 -37.32
CA PRO A 86 15.86 -16.40 -36.93
C PRO A 86 15.12 -15.83 -38.15
N PHE A 87 13.80 -15.73 -38.05
CA PHE A 87 12.94 -15.10 -39.05
C PHE A 87 12.11 -13.97 -38.44
N ARG A 88 11.83 -12.95 -39.23
CA ARG A 88 11.09 -11.78 -38.76
C ARG A 88 9.58 -12.05 -38.74
N VAL A 89 8.95 -11.78 -37.60
CA VAL A 89 7.48 -11.86 -37.44
C VAL A 89 6.93 -10.50 -37.03
N GLU A 90 5.82 -10.11 -37.65
CA GLU A 90 5.06 -8.91 -37.31
C GLU A 90 3.65 -9.29 -36.82
N VAL A 91 3.33 -8.92 -35.58
CA VAL A 91 2.02 -9.18 -34.97
C VAL A 91 1.29 -7.86 -34.78
N PRO A 92 0.18 -7.59 -35.50
CA PRO A 92 -0.66 -6.43 -35.24
C PRO A 92 -1.33 -6.56 -33.87
N VAL A 93 -1.14 -5.58 -32.99
CA VAL A 93 -1.69 -5.61 -31.63
C VAL A 93 -2.30 -4.26 -31.34
N HIS A 94 -3.61 -4.19 -31.15
CA HIS A 94 -4.29 -2.95 -30.81
C HIS A 94 -4.52 -2.90 -29.30
N SER A 95 -3.80 -2.02 -28.62
CA SER A 95 -3.92 -1.84 -27.17
C SER A 95 -3.75 -0.38 -26.76
N SER A 96 -4.55 0.04 -25.77
CA SER A 96 -4.41 1.34 -25.11
C SER A 96 -3.22 1.41 -24.14
N ARG A 97 -2.58 0.28 -23.84
CA ARG A 97 -1.42 0.16 -22.93
C ARG A 97 -0.34 -0.71 -23.56
N PRO A 98 0.94 -0.51 -23.20
CA PRO A 98 1.99 -1.44 -23.59
C PRO A 98 1.66 -2.85 -23.11
N VAL A 99 1.84 -3.84 -23.97
CA VAL A 99 1.57 -5.25 -23.66
C VAL A 99 2.78 -6.09 -24.03
N TRP A 100 2.98 -7.17 -23.27
CA TRP A 100 3.94 -8.20 -23.62
C TRP A 100 3.22 -9.28 -24.42
N VAL A 101 3.82 -9.68 -25.53
CA VAL A 101 3.24 -10.69 -26.42
C VAL A 101 4.22 -11.83 -26.57
N GLU A 102 3.72 -13.05 -26.37
CA GLU A 102 4.45 -14.29 -26.60
C GLU A 102 3.77 -15.05 -27.72
N LEU A 103 4.55 -15.40 -28.74
CA LEU A 103 4.16 -16.29 -29.82
C LEU A 103 4.60 -17.70 -29.48
N ARG A 104 3.67 -18.64 -29.57
CA ARG A 104 3.89 -20.03 -29.19
C ARG A 104 3.41 -20.98 -30.26
N ARG A 105 4.19 -22.05 -30.45
CA ARG A 105 3.85 -23.24 -31.24
C ARG A 105 3.71 -24.41 -30.26
N GLY A 106 2.50 -24.69 -29.79
CA GLY A 106 2.25 -25.64 -28.71
C GLY A 106 3.02 -25.30 -27.41
N ALA A 107 3.91 -26.18 -26.97
CA ALA A 107 4.75 -25.98 -25.78
C ALA A 107 5.93 -25.01 -26.01
N GLU A 108 6.33 -24.77 -27.25
CA GLU A 108 7.49 -23.94 -27.61
C GLU A 108 7.15 -22.45 -27.67
N VAL A 109 8.01 -21.58 -27.10
CA VAL A 109 7.95 -20.12 -27.31
C VAL A 109 8.85 -19.80 -28.49
N ILE A 110 8.27 -19.38 -29.61
CA ILE A 110 9.03 -19.08 -30.83
C ILE A 110 9.47 -17.61 -30.88
N ALA A 111 8.73 -16.70 -30.22
CA ALA A 111 9.07 -15.29 -30.15
C ALA A 111 8.40 -14.64 -28.94
N SER A 112 9.01 -13.59 -28.39
CA SER A 112 8.37 -12.76 -27.37
C SER A 112 8.90 -11.33 -27.39
N GLY A 113 8.06 -10.36 -27.02
CA GLY A 113 8.50 -8.98 -26.98
C GLY A 113 7.47 -7.98 -26.48
N TRP A 114 7.95 -6.75 -26.25
CA TRP A 114 7.13 -5.60 -25.88
C TRP A 114 6.57 -4.90 -27.11
N THR A 115 5.30 -4.52 -27.05
CA THR A 115 4.68 -3.58 -27.99
C THR A 115 4.05 -2.43 -27.23
N ASP A 116 4.09 -1.24 -27.82
CA ASP A 116 3.41 -0.03 -27.34
C ASP A 116 1.89 -0.05 -27.60
N GLY A 117 1.39 -1.10 -28.25
CA GLY A 117 -0.02 -1.32 -28.53
C GLY A 117 -0.44 -0.98 -29.97
N GLU A 118 0.51 -0.95 -30.91
CA GLU A 118 0.24 -0.93 -32.36
C GLU A 118 0.64 -2.23 -33.06
N ARG A 119 1.90 -2.66 -32.88
CA ARG A 119 2.43 -3.90 -33.45
C ARG A 119 3.64 -4.40 -32.69
N LEU A 120 3.85 -5.72 -32.64
CA LEU A 120 5.11 -6.33 -32.22
C LEU A 120 5.90 -6.72 -33.47
N VAL A 121 7.14 -6.26 -33.60
CA VAL A 121 8.08 -6.72 -34.62
C VAL A 121 9.25 -7.36 -33.89
N THR A 122 9.45 -8.66 -34.08
CA THR A 122 10.51 -9.42 -33.40
C THR A 122 11.07 -10.50 -34.31
N GLU A 123 12.27 -10.96 -34.00
CA GLU A 123 12.81 -12.21 -34.55
C GLU A 123 12.18 -13.38 -33.79
N ALA A 124 11.78 -14.40 -34.54
CA ALA A 124 11.26 -15.66 -34.04
C ALA A 124 12.20 -16.79 -34.49
N THR A 125 12.33 -17.82 -33.68
CA THR A 125 13.07 -19.04 -33.99
C THR A 125 12.22 -20.24 -33.62
N THR A 126 12.34 -21.32 -34.38
CA THR A 126 11.66 -22.58 -34.06
C THR A 126 12.63 -23.73 -34.25
N GLY A 127 12.66 -24.61 -33.25
CA GLY A 127 13.54 -25.77 -33.22
C GLY A 127 12.94 -27.02 -33.86
N ARG A 128 11.74 -26.95 -34.45
CA ARG A 128 11.04 -28.12 -35.01
C ARG A 128 10.66 -27.88 -36.47
N ARG A 129 10.85 -28.86 -37.36
CA ARG A 129 10.32 -28.76 -38.73
C ARG A 129 8.79 -28.92 -38.77
N GLY A 130 8.17 -28.64 -39.90
CA GLY A 130 6.73 -28.86 -40.08
C GLY A 130 5.98 -27.62 -40.56
N VAL A 131 4.67 -27.80 -40.72
CA VAL A 131 3.75 -26.73 -41.11
C VAL A 131 3.16 -26.07 -39.86
N ILE A 132 3.09 -24.73 -39.87
CA ILE A 132 2.41 -23.92 -38.86
C ILE A 132 1.29 -23.15 -39.55
N ASP A 133 0.05 -23.49 -39.24
CA ASP A 133 -1.19 -22.88 -39.74
C ASP A 133 -1.92 -22.08 -38.64
N GLU A 134 -1.58 -22.33 -37.38
CA GLU A 134 -2.04 -21.57 -36.21
C GLU A 134 -0.91 -21.24 -35.23
N LEU A 135 -1.02 -20.08 -34.57
CA LEU A 135 -0.14 -19.67 -33.49
C LEU A 135 -0.93 -19.35 -32.23
N GLU A 136 -0.47 -19.86 -31.08
CA GLU A 136 -0.97 -19.38 -29.78
C GLU A 136 -0.27 -18.06 -29.45
N VAL A 137 -1.03 -16.97 -29.49
CA VAL A 137 -0.62 -15.65 -29.04
C VAL A 137 -1.04 -15.46 -27.58
N ARG A 138 -0.07 -15.39 -26.68
CA ARG A 138 -0.30 -15.07 -25.28
C ARG A 138 0.03 -13.62 -25.01
N VAL A 139 -1.00 -12.84 -24.69
CA VAL A 139 -0.88 -11.43 -24.34
C VAL A 139 -0.86 -11.30 -22.82
N ARG A 140 0.13 -10.59 -22.29
CA ARG A 140 0.25 -10.25 -20.87
C ARG A 140 0.16 -8.74 -20.69
N VAL A 141 -0.62 -8.33 -19.69
CA VAL A 141 -0.87 -6.93 -19.35
C VAL A 141 -0.73 -6.77 -17.85
N ALA A 142 0.10 -5.81 -17.45
CA ALA A 142 0.16 -5.37 -16.06
C ALA A 142 -1.06 -4.49 -15.75
N ASP A 143 -1.54 -4.55 -14.51
CA ASP A 143 -2.54 -3.62 -14.04
C ASP A 143 -2.04 -2.15 -13.98
N ALA A 144 -2.90 -1.23 -13.56
CA ALA A 144 -2.55 0.18 -13.45
C ALA A 144 -1.38 0.44 -12.47
N THR A 145 -1.14 -0.38 -11.45
CA THR A 145 -0.03 -0.15 -10.49
C THR A 145 1.22 -0.95 -10.86
N GLY A 146 1.09 -1.89 -11.79
CA GLY A 146 2.06 -2.92 -12.13
C GLY A 146 2.24 -3.98 -11.05
N LEU A 147 1.28 -4.15 -10.14
CA LEU A 147 1.34 -5.12 -9.05
C LEU A 147 0.96 -6.52 -9.53
N LEU A 148 -0.15 -6.65 -10.26
CA LEU A 148 -0.67 -7.92 -10.77
C LEU A 148 -0.57 -8.00 -12.29
N TRP A 149 -0.23 -9.19 -12.77
CA TRP A 149 -0.17 -9.51 -14.20
C TRP A 149 -1.35 -10.37 -14.61
N TRP A 150 -2.00 -9.93 -15.68
CA TRP A 150 -3.10 -10.64 -16.32
C TRP A 150 -2.65 -11.19 -17.66
N HIS A 151 -3.14 -12.38 -18.01
CA HIS A 151 -2.87 -12.94 -19.31
C HIS A 151 -4.12 -13.44 -20.02
N ARG A 152 -4.10 -13.35 -21.34
CA ARG A 152 -5.08 -13.94 -22.26
C ARG A 152 -4.33 -14.75 -23.30
N ARG A 153 -4.89 -15.91 -23.65
CA ARG A 153 -4.39 -16.73 -24.75
C ARG A 153 -5.35 -16.57 -25.92
N ALA A 154 -4.85 -16.36 -27.12
CA ALA A 154 -5.64 -16.34 -28.34
C ALA A 154 -4.95 -17.24 -29.34
N VAL A 155 -5.68 -18.19 -29.93
CA VAL A 155 -5.18 -18.96 -31.06
C VAL A 155 -5.55 -18.17 -32.31
N VAL A 156 -4.55 -17.79 -33.10
CA VAL A 156 -4.72 -16.96 -34.28
C VAL A 156 -4.30 -17.78 -35.50
N PRO A 157 -5.19 -17.97 -36.49
CA PRO A 157 -4.81 -18.61 -37.75
C PRO A 157 -3.84 -17.69 -38.51
N ILE A 158 -2.86 -18.30 -39.18
CA ILE A 158 -1.86 -17.61 -39.98
C ILE A 158 -1.81 -18.19 -41.39
N ASP A 159 -1.26 -17.42 -42.32
CA ASP A 159 -0.83 -17.98 -43.60
C ASP A 159 0.26 -19.02 -43.34
N GLU A 160 0.13 -20.18 -43.97
CA GLU A 160 0.95 -21.38 -43.75
C GLU A 160 2.46 -21.05 -43.72
N ILE A 161 3.10 -21.22 -42.56
CA ILE A 161 4.56 -21.14 -42.44
C ILE A 161 5.12 -22.55 -42.52
N ARG A 162 5.97 -22.79 -43.50
CA ARG A 162 6.68 -24.06 -43.69
C ARG A 162 8.06 -23.96 -43.06
N VAL A 163 8.30 -24.73 -42.01
CA VAL A 163 9.61 -24.83 -41.37
C VAL A 163 10.36 -26.00 -41.97
N ALA A 164 11.34 -25.71 -42.83
CA ALA A 164 12.21 -26.70 -43.44
C ALA A 164 13.22 -27.24 -42.43
N ALA A 165 13.57 -28.52 -42.53
CA ALA A 165 14.53 -29.14 -41.63
C ALA A 165 15.92 -28.52 -41.79
N ALA A 166 16.65 -28.34 -40.69
CA ALA A 166 18.02 -27.85 -40.75
C ALA A 166 18.88 -28.80 -41.60
N VAL A 167 19.76 -28.27 -42.46
CA VAL A 167 20.63 -29.11 -43.30
C VAL A 167 21.63 -29.83 -42.41
N VAL A 168 21.58 -31.17 -42.39
CA VAL A 168 22.47 -32.01 -41.60
C VAL A 168 23.34 -32.85 -42.52
N ASP A 169 24.66 -32.79 -42.33
CA ASP A 169 25.58 -33.68 -43.02
C ASP A 169 25.40 -35.12 -42.53
N GLY A 170 25.01 -36.02 -43.44
CA GLY A 170 24.78 -37.43 -43.13
C GLY A 170 24.73 -38.32 -44.36
N ARG A 171 24.61 -39.64 -44.14
CA ARG A 171 24.46 -40.62 -45.23
C ARG A 171 22.99 -40.86 -45.53
N ALA A 172 22.48 -40.25 -46.60
CA ALA A 172 21.17 -40.57 -47.19
C ALA A 172 21.25 -41.83 -48.07
N ASP A 173 20.14 -42.57 -48.23
CA ASP A 173 20.01 -43.61 -49.24
C ASP A 173 19.76 -42.96 -50.61
N VAL A 174 20.78 -42.93 -51.47
CA VAL A 174 20.72 -42.29 -52.79
C VAL A 174 20.98 -43.33 -53.86
N VAL A 175 19.96 -43.61 -54.68
CA VAL A 175 20.09 -44.42 -55.88
C VAL A 175 20.38 -43.49 -57.06
N ARG A 176 21.59 -43.61 -57.63
CA ARG A 176 21.99 -42.83 -58.80
C ARG A 176 21.85 -43.68 -60.06
N THR A 177 21.12 -43.17 -61.05
CA THR A 177 20.96 -43.82 -62.35
C THR A 177 21.40 -42.85 -63.43
N ALA A 178 22.41 -43.22 -64.21
CA ALA A 178 22.74 -42.51 -65.43
C ALA A 178 21.74 -42.94 -66.52
N LEU A 179 21.00 -41.99 -67.08
CA LEU A 179 20.15 -42.26 -68.24
C LEU A 179 21.03 -42.16 -69.50
N SER A 180 21.28 -43.28 -70.16
CA SER A 180 21.69 -43.21 -71.57
C SER A 180 20.43 -42.95 -72.40
N GLY A 181 20.54 -42.13 -73.46
CA GLY A 181 19.41 -41.63 -74.25
C GLY A 181 18.51 -42.69 -74.92
N ASP A 182 18.76 -43.98 -74.73
CA ASP A 182 18.05 -45.10 -75.34
C ASP A 182 17.51 -46.08 -74.29
N GLY A 183 16.66 -45.64 -73.36
CA GLY A 183 15.62 -46.45 -72.70
C GLY A 183 15.97 -47.76 -71.94
N GLU A 184 17.21 -48.21 -71.88
CA GLU A 184 17.61 -49.46 -71.20
C GLU A 184 18.43 -49.20 -69.94
N ARG A 185 18.06 -49.91 -68.85
CA ARG A 185 18.72 -49.85 -67.55
C ARG A 185 20.19 -50.27 -67.68
N ALA A 186 21.11 -49.35 -67.43
CA ALA A 186 22.53 -49.66 -67.35
C ALA A 186 22.82 -50.64 -66.20
N GLY A 187 23.17 -51.87 -66.57
CA GLY A 187 23.71 -52.87 -65.67
C GLY A 187 25.06 -52.44 -65.08
N ARG A 188 25.32 -52.95 -63.88
CA ARG A 188 26.50 -52.74 -63.01
C ARG A 188 27.82 -52.73 -63.79
N ALA A 189 28.65 -51.72 -63.52
CA ALA A 189 30.02 -51.59 -64.04
C ALA A 189 30.88 -52.81 -63.67
N GLY A 190 31.51 -53.44 -64.67
CA GLY A 190 32.46 -54.52 -64.47
C GLY A 190 32.96 -55.20 -65.74
N ALA A 191 34.14 -54.77 -66.20
CA ALA A 191 35.19 -55.56 -66.85
C ALA A 191 34.93 -56.26 -68.20
N ILE A 192 35.40 -55.62 -69.30
CA ILE A 192 36.19 -56.30 -70.34
C ILE A 192 37.35 -55.38 -70.74
N ALA A 193 38.57 -55.89 -70.67
CA ALA A 193 39.80 -55.19 -71.01
C ALA A 193 40.04 -55.23 -72.52
N GLY A 194 40.35 -54.07 -73.14
CA GLY A 194 41.00 -54.07 -74.46
C GLY A 194 40.73 -52.91 -75.41
N GLU A 195 39.64 -52.14 -75.26
CA GLU A 195 39.33 -51.01 -76.14
C GLU A 195 38.88 -49.78 -75.34
N ILE A 196 39.35 -48.60 -75.74
CA ILE A 196 39.00 -47.33 -75.10
C ILE A 196 37.66 -46.90 -75.66
N ASP A 197 36.63 -47.05 -74.86
CA ASP A 197 35.30 -46.49 -75.12
C ASP A 197 35.36 -44.96 -75.09
N GLY A 198 34.74 -44.29 -76.06
CA GLY A 198 34.62 -42.82 -76.10
C GLY A 198 35.79 -42.05 -76.73
N VAL A 199 36.43 -42.55 -77.80
CA VAL A 199 37.42 -41.77 -78.58
C VAL A 199 36.93 -41.56 -80.02
N ARG A 200 37.00 -40.32 -80.54
CA ARG A 200 36.57 -39.97 -81.91
C ARG A 200 37.59 -39.09 -82.64
N PRO A 201 37.57 -38.98 -83.98
CA PRO A 201 38.44 -38.06 -84.71
C PRO A 201 38.25 -36.61 -84.25
N TRP A 202 39.35 -35.89 -84.13
CA TRP A 202 39.43 -34.46 -83.79
C TRP A 202 38.77 -33.64 -84.90
N ARG A 203 38.00 -32.64 -84.51
CA ARG A 203 37.33 -31.70 -85.41
C ARG A 203 37.80 -30.28 -85.09
N ASP A 204 37.73 -29.40 -86.09
CA ASP A 204 38.04 -27.99 -85.88
C ASP A 204 37.17 -27.40 -84.75
N GLY A 205 37.82 -26.97 -83.67
CA GLY A 205 37.19 -26.48 -82.44
C GLY A 205 37.41 -27.37 -81.20
N ASP A 206 37.89 -28.60 -81.35
CA ASP A 206 38.24 -29.46 -80.22
C ASP A 206 39.55 -29.03 -79.55
N SER A 207 39.58 -28.99 -78.22
CA SER A 207 40.79 -28.62 -77.47
C SER A 207 41.89 -29.68 -77.61
N ASP A 208 43.12 -29.20 -77.86
CA ASP A 208 44.37 -29.95 -77.80
C ASP A 208 44.58 -30.73 -76.48
N LYS A 209 43.96 -30.28 -75.38
CA LYS A 209 44.01 -30.96 -74.07
C LYS A 209 43.22 -32.26 -74.02
N TRP A 210 42.35 -32.50 -74.99
CA TRP A 210 41.47 -33.68 -75.01
C TRP A 210 41.96 -34.76 -76.00
N VAL A 211 43.11 -34.53 -76.64
CA VAL A 211 43.73 -35.45 -77.56
C VAL A 211 44.23 -36.70 -76.82
N HIS A 212 43.74 -37.85 -77.27
CA HIS A 212 44.25 -39.13 -76.83
C HIS A 212 45.48 -39.53 -77.67
N TRP A 213 46.65 -39.15 -77.19
CA TRP A 213 47.91 -39.32 -77.93
C TRP A 213 48.21 -40.77 -78.32
N ALA A 214 47.89 -41.74 -77.46
CA ALA A 214 48.15 -43.15 -77.74
C ALA A 214 47.30 -43.71 -78.89
N SER A 215 46.05 -43.26 -79.05
CA SER A 215 45.17 -43.68 -80.16
C SER A 215 45.44 -42.88 -81.43
N THR A 216 45.82 -41.60 -81.27
CA THR A 216 46.30 -40.73 -82.36
C THR A 216 47.54 -41.31 -83.04
N LEU A 217 48.51 -41.77 -82.25
CA LEU A 217 49.74 -42.40 -82.76
C LEU A 217 49.49 -43.72 -83.51
N ARG A 218 48.40 -44.43 -83.21
CA ARG A 218 48.07 -45.71 -83.87
C ARG A 218 47.22 -45.55 -85.13
N SER A 219 46.31 -44.59 -85.15
CA SER A 219 45.37 -44.39 -86.27
C SER A 219 45.90 -43.43 -87.34
N GLY A 220 46.86 -42.58 -87.00
CA GLY A 220 47.42 -41.58 -87.92
C GLY A 220 46.57 -40.31 -88.05
N GLU A 221 45.42 -40.24 -87.39
CA GLU A 221 44.55 -39.06 -87.29
C GLU A 221 44.49 -38.58 -85.84
N LEU A 222 44.38 -37.27 -85.60
CA LEU A 222 44.18 -36.74 -84.24
C LEU A 222 42.87 -37.27 -83.67
N VAL A 223 42.91 -37.97 -82.53
CA VAL A 223 41.73 -38.57 -81.87
C VAL A 223 41.56 -37.95 -80.48
N VAL A 224 40.35 -37.54 -80.13
CA VAL A 224 40.01 -36.91 -78.84
C VAL A 224 39.09 -37.78 -77.98
N HIS A 225 39.24 -37.70 -76.64
CA HIS A 225 38.29 -38.27 -75.68
C HIS A 225 36.95 -37.53 -75.77
N ASP A 226 35.89 -38.24 -76.17
CA ASP A 226 34.50 -37.77 -76.09
C ASP A 226 34.02 -37.90 -74.64
N ARG A 227 34.45 -36.98 -73.77
CA ARG A 227 33.76 -36.77 -72.50
C ARG A 227 32.47 -36.02 -72.78
N ARG A 228 31.42 -36.76 -73.18
CA ARG A 228 30.05 -36.28 -72.96
C ARG A 228 29.94 -35.99 -71.45
N ARG A 229 29.65 -34.74 -71.08
CA ARG A 229 29.10 -34.48 -69.75
C ARG A 229 27.76 -35.21 -69.75
N ASP A 230 27.66 -36.30 -68.99
CA ASP A 230 26.37 -36.89 -68.65
C ASP A 230 25.55 -35.79 -67.97
N ALA A 231 24.68 -35.14 -68.74
CA ALA A 231 23.75 -34.14 -68.26
C ALA A 231 22.47 -34.77 -67.70
N ASP A 232 22.40 -36.10 -67.63
CA ASP A 232 21.20 -36.82 -67.19
C ASP A 232 21.52 -37.84 -66.08
N GLU A 233 22.27 -37.42 -65.07
CA GLU A 233 22.33 -38.18 -63.81
C GLU A 233 21.02 -37.98 -63.06
N SER A 234 20.27 -39.06 -62.80
CA SER A 234 19.05 -39.02 -61.99
C SER A 234 19.33 -39.55 -60.58
N TRP A 235 18.96 -38.79 -59.56
CA TRP A 235 19.16 -39.14 -58.15
C TRP A 235 17.79 -39.41 -57.53
N LEU A 236 17.55 -40.65 -57.08
CA LEU A 236 16.41 -40.99 -56.22
C LEU A 236 16.90 -41.08 -54.78
N VAL A 237 16.54 -40.10 -53.95
CA VAL A 237 16.84 -40.11 -52.51
C VAL A 237 15.69 -40.74 -51.75
N ARG A 238 15.94 -41.79 -50.97
CA ARG A 238 14.92 -42.43 -50.12
C ARG A 238 15.02 -41.94 -48.69
N ALA A 239 13.94 -41.38 -48.18
CA ALA A 239 13.77 -41.00 -46.79
C ALA A 239 13.23 -42.19 -45.99
N ARG A 240 13.77 -42.41 -44.79
CA ARG A 240 13.36 -43.52 -43.91
C ARG A 240 12.33 -43.03 -42.88
N PRO A 241 11.05 -43.42 -43.00
CA PRO A 241 10.04 -43.06 -42.00
C PRO A 241 10.25 -43.84 -40.69
N GLY A 242 9.86 -43.25 -39.55
CA GLY A 242 9.80 -43.96 -38.26
C GLY A 242 11.14 -44.08 -37.50
N LEU A 243 12.13 -43.25 -37.82
CA LEU A 243 13.35 -43.10 -37.02
C LEU A 243 13.08 -42.33 -35.72
N ASP A 244 13.93 -42.52 -34.71
CA ASP A 244 13.81 -41.87 -33.40
C ASP A 244 13.85 -40.33 -33.48
N ASP A 245 14.57 -39.79 -34.47
CA ASP A 245 14.62 -38.35 -34.77
C ASP A 245 14.28 -38.09 -36.25
N PRO A 246 13.00 -37.80 -36.56
CA PRO A 246 12.56 -37.57 -37.93
C PRO A 246 13.03 -36.21 -38.50
N ASP A 247 13.47 -35.27 -37.65
CA ASP A 247 13.94 -33.95 -38.09
C ASP A 247 15.37 -34.04 -38.62
N ILE A 248 16.21 -34.87 -38.01
CA ILE A 248 17.55 -35.20 -38.51
C ILE A 248 17.49 -35.91 -39.86
N GLU A 249 16.62 -36.92 -40.03
CA GLU A 249 16.49 -37.64 -41.31
C GLU A 249 16.04 -36.69 -42.43
N ALA A 250 15.10 -35.80 -42.15
CA ALA A 250 14.68 -34.78 -43.11
C ALA A 250 15.82 -33.83 -43.50
N GLY A 251 16.66 -33.44 -42.52
CA GLY A 251 17.85 -32.63 -42.75
C GLY A 251 18.91 -33.34 -43.61
N ILE A 252 19.14 -34.63 -43.37
CA ILE A 252 20.07 -35.48 -44.15
C ILE A 252 19.57 -35.66 -45.59
N VAL A 253 18.26 -35.92 -45.76
CA VAL A 253 17.65 -36.06 -47.09
C VAL A 253 17.69 -34.73 -47.83
N ARG A 254 17.32 -33.61 -47.20
CA ARG A 254 17.44 -32.26 -47.78
C ARG A 254 18.85 -31.97 -48.25
N HIS A 255 19.87 -32.27 -47.43
CA HIS A 255 21.28 -32.10 -47.81
C HIS A 255 21.61 -32.87 -49.11
N ALA A 256 21.18 -34.14 -49.19
CA ALA A 256 21.43 -34.99 -50.37
C ALA A 256 20.69 -34.50 -51.62
N LEU A 257 19.46 -34.00 -51.48
CA LEU A 257 18.67 -33.42 -52.56
C LEU A 257 19.35 -32.17 -53.13
N GLU A 258 19.70 -31.22 -52.26
CA GLU A 258 20.40 -30.00 -52.66
C GLU A 258 21.78 -30.30 -53.25
N HIS A 259 22.47 -31.33 -52.77
CA HIS A 259 23.74 -31.77 -53.35
C HIS A 259 23.56 -32.29 -54.77
N GLY A 260 22.53 -33.10 -55.03
CA GLY A 260 22.18 -33.57 -56.38
C GLY A 260 21.88 -32.41 -57.32
N LEU A 261 21.06 -31.46 -56.89
CA LEU A 261 20.72 -30.26 -57.65
C LEU A 261 21.95 -29.39 -57.96
N ARG A 262 22.84 -29.17 -56.98
CA ARG A 262 24.12 -28.44 -57.18
C ARG A 262 25.04 -29.13 -58.20
N ARG A 263 24.88 -30.44 -58.42
CA ARG A 263 25.63 -31.21 -59.43
C ARG A 263 24.95 -31.25 -60.81
N GLY A 264 23.77 -30.67 -60.95
CA GLY A 264 23.01 -30.68 -62.20
C GLY A 264 22.25 -31.97 -62.46
N ALA A 265 22.05 -32.82 -61.43
CA ALA A 265 21.26 -34.04 -61.55
C ALA A 265 19.75 -33.75 -61.53
N VAL A 266 18.95 -34.59 -62.18
CA VAL A 266 17.49 -34.61 -61.99
C VAL A 266 17.20 -35.37 -60.70
N VAL A 267 16.69 -34.66 -59.69
CA VAL A 267 16.51 -35.23 -58.34
C VAL A 267 15.04 -35.56 -58.07
N ALA A 268 14.81 -36.72 -57.49
CA ALA A 268 13.52 -37.14 -56.95
C ALA A 268 13.69 -37.74 -55.55
N VAL A 269 12.64 -37.68 -54.75
CA VAL A 269 12.61 -38.16 -53.37
C VAL A 269 11.45 -39.11 -53.15
N ALA A 270 11.67 -40.21 -52.43
CA ALA A 270 10.62 -41.15 -52.03
C ALA A 270 10.66 -41.36 -50.52
N ILE A 271 9.49 -41.44 -49.87
CA ILE A 271 9.38 -41.82 -48.45
C ILE A 271 9.14 -43.33 -48.42
N GLY A 272 10.05 -44.11 -47.83
CA GLY A 272 9.96 -45.59 -47.86
C GLY A 272 9.82 -46.12 -49.30
N ASP A 273 8.73 -46.85 -49.56
CA ASP A 273 8.39 -47.41 -50.88
C ASP A 273 7.32 -46.60 -51.63
N HIS A 274 7.01 -45.38 -51.18
CA HIS A 274 6.05 -44.50 -51.87
C HIS A 274 6.57 -43.99 -53.22
N GLU A 275 5.65 -43.50 -54.06
CA GLU A 275 5.97 -42.99 -55.38
C GLU A 275 6.94 -41.79 -55.32
N PRO A 276 8.02 -41.76 -56.13
CA PRO A 276 8.98 -40.67 -56.13
C PRO A 276 8.37 -39.32 -56.52
N THR A 277 8.65 -38.30 -55.73
CA THR A 277 8.32 -36.89 -56.00
C THR A 277 9.53 -36.19 -56.62
N SER A 278 9.38 -35.53 -57.77
CA SER A 278 10.47 -34.78 -58.39
C SER A 278 10.73 -33.46 -57.67
N ILE A 279 12.00 -33.13 -57.46
CA ILE A 279 12.48 -31.89 -56.81
C ILE A 279 13.16 -31.03 -57.87
N ARG A 280 12.68 -29.79 -58.06
CA ARG A 280 13.13 -28.93 -59.17
C ARG A 280 14.28 -28.02 -58.77
N ASP A 281 14.28 -27.55 -57.52
CA ASP A 281 15.27 -26.62 -56.99
C ASP A 281 15.41 -26.76 -55.46
N GLY A 282 16.25 -25.91 -54.87
CA GLY A 282 16.51 -25.91 -53.43
C GLY A 282 15.28 -25.54 -52.59
N ASP A 283 14.36 -24.72 -53.12
CA ASP A 283 13.14 -24.32 -52.42
C ASP A 283 12.13 -25.49 -52.40
N ASP A 284 12.03 -26.26 -53.49
CA ASP A 284 11.29 -27.52 -53.54
C ASP A 284 11.87 -28.55 -52.55
N ALA A 285 13.19 -28.63 -52.40
CA ALA A 285 13.85 -29.51 -51.44
C ALA A 285 13.55 -29.09 -49.99
N ALA A 286 13.61 -27.79 -49.70
CA ALA A 286 13.25 -27.23 -48.41
C ALA A 286 11.76 -27.44 -48.10
N HIS A 287 10.88 -27.20 -49.07
CA HIS A 287 9.43 -27.42 -48.96
C HIS A 287 9.10 -28.89 -48.67
N TRP A 288 9.72 -29.82 -49.38
CA TRP A 288 9.57 -31.25 -49.12
C TRP A 288 10.02 -31.59 -47.71
N SER A 289 11.17 -31.07 -47.25
CA SER A 289 11.69 -31.36 -45.90
C SER A 289 10.76 -30.87 -44.78
N ALA A 290 9.98 -29.80 -45.04
CA ALA A 290 8.99 -29.25 -44.11
C ALA A 290 7.69 -30.07 -44.07
N THR A 291 7.29 -30.71 -45.18
CA THR A 291 5.98 -31.36 -45.33
C THR A 291 6.04 -32.88 -45.34
N ALA A 292 7.23 -33.47 -45.44
CA ALA A 292 7.43 -34.90 -45.48
C ALA A 292 7.00 -35.59 -44.17
N ASP A 293 6.02 -36.50 -44.29
CA ASP A 293 5.54 -37.35 -43.21
C ASP A 293 6.55 -38.47 -42.89
N LEU A 294 7.54 -38.16 -42.05
CA LEU A 294 8.54 -39.14 -41.56
C LEU A 294 8.26 -39.58 -40.12
N GLY A 295 7.10 -39.18 -39.56
CA GLY A 295 6.74 -39.31 -38.14
C GLY A 295 6.86 -38.01 -37.35
N SER A 296 6.23 -37.95 -36.17
CA SER A 296 6.27 -36.79 -35.28
C SER A 296 7.56 -36.77 -34.44
N SER A 297 8.27 -35.64 -34.43
CA SER A 297 9.38 -35.43 -33.48
C SER A 297 8.87 -35.51 -32.04
N HIS A 298 9.62 -36.17 -31.15
CA HIS A 298 9.30 -36.19 -29.71
C HIS A 298 9.12 -34.75 -29.22
N GLU A 299 8.05 -34.46 -28.48
CA GLU A 299 7.96 -33.20 -27.77
C GLU A 299 9.16 -33.12 -26.83
N PRO A 300 10.04 -32.10 -26.94
CA PRO A 300 10.99 -31.87 -25.88
C PRO A 300 10.15 -31.64 -24.63
N THR A 301 10.24 -32.56 -23.67
CA THR A 301 9.68 -32.33 -22.34
C THR A 301 10.42 -31.12 -21.82
N SER A 302 9.81 -29.93 -21.91
CA SER A 302 10.30 -28.77 -21.19
C SER A 302 10.25 -29.21 -19.74
N GLY A 303 11.40 -29.55 -19.16
CA GLY A 303 11.47 -29.89 -17.75
C GLY A 303 10.71 -28.77 -17.04
N ARG A 304 9.65 -29.12 -16.31
CA ARG A 304 8.90 -28.16 -15.51
C ARG A 304 9.93 -27.50 -14.59
N ARG A 305 10.48 -26.37 -15.00
CA ARG A 305 11.22 -25.48 -14.11
C ARG A 305 10.14 -24.81 -13.29
N TRP A 306 9.88 -25.38 -12.11
CA TRP A 306 8.86 -24.89 -11.17
C TRP A 306 9.11 -23.44 -10.69
N PHE A 307 10.16 -22.75 -11.17
CA PHE A 307 10.57 -21.42 -10.71
C PHE A 307 11.15 -20.49 -11.78
N GLU A 308 10.81 -20.62 -13.06
CA GLU A 308 11.13 -19.55 -14.04
C GLU A 308 10.07 -18.43 -13.98
N TYR A 309 9.97 -17.76 -12.82
CA TYR A 309 9.33 -16.45 -12.69
C TYR A 309 10.23 -15.38 -13.33
N GLY A 310 10.46 -15.50 -14.64
CA GLY A 310 10.99 -14.42 -15.46
C GLY A 310 9.91 -13.35 -15.56
N ASN A 311 9.95 -12.39 -14.66
CA ASN A 311 9.05 -11.25 -14.65
C ASN A 311 9.20 -10.56 -16.03
N PRO A 312 8.17 -10.52 -16.90
CA PRO A 312 8.29 -9.96 -18.25
C PRO A 312 8.40 -8.43 -18.23
N GLU A 313 8.35 -7.80 -17.05
CA GLU A 313 8.56 -6.37 -16.91
C GLU A 313 9.92 -6.06 -17.56
N PRO A 314 9.95 -5.27 -18.64
CA PRO A 314 11.22 -4.86 -19.19
C PRO A 314 11.90 -4.09 -18.07
N ASP A 315 13.21 -4.21 -17.91
CA ASP A 315 13.99 -3.30 -17.07
C ASP A 315 13.78 -1.87 -17.61
N THR A 316 12.65 -1.30 -17.24
CA THR A 316 12.16 0.00 -17.67
C THR A 316 12.44 0.91 -16.53
N THR A 317 13.35 1.80 -16.83
CA THR A 317 13.76 2.86 -15.96
C THR A 317 12.51 3.66 -15.55
N SER A 318 12.38 3.91 -14.25
CA SER A 318 11.26 4.67 -13.72
C SER A 318 11.29 6.11 -14.27
N THR A 319 10.12 6.73 -14.45
CA THR A 319 10.08 8.11 -14.92
C THR A 319 10.66 9.05 -13.87
N PHE A 320 11.26 10.18 -14.30
CA PHE A 320 11.72 11.22 -13.39
C PHE A 320 10.63 11.65 -12.39
N ARG A 321 9.38 11.81 -12.86
CA ARG A 321 8.25 12.21 -12.01
C ARG A 321 7.91 11.16 -10.95
N ALA A 322 7.85 9.88 -11.32
CA ALA A 322 7.54 8.80 -10.40
C ALA A 322 8.52 8.75 -9.21
N ARG A 323 9.82 8.97 -9.46
CA ARG A 323 10.84 8.97 -8.42
C ARG A 323 10.71 10.13 -7.45
N TRP A 324 10.47 11.34 -7.95
CA TRP A 324 10.29 12.50 -7.07
C TRP A 324 9.03 12.38 -6.21
N TRP A 325 7.94 11.84 -6.76
CA TRP A 325 6.74 11.58 -5.96
C TRP A 325 6.94 10.46 -4.93
N ALA A 326 7.66 9.39 -5.29
CA ALA A 326 8.01 8.35 -4.33
C ALA A 326 8.94 8.86 -3.22
N ALA A 327 9.95 9.67 -3.56
CA ALA A 327 10.80 10.32 -2.58
C ALA A 327 10.02 11.29 -1.69
N GLY A 328 9.00 11.98 -2.23
CA GLY A 328 8.05 12.77 -1.45
C GLY A 328 7.25 11.92 -0.46
N ALA A 329 6.74 10.75 -0.88
CA ALA A 329 6.02 9.83 0.01
C ALA A 329 6.94 9.36 1.16
N THR A 330 8.17 8.97 0.83
CA THR A 330 9.18 8.55 1.81
C THR A 330 9.56 9.69 2.76
N ALA A 331 9.80 10.90 2.25
CA ALA A 331 10.11 12.06 3.08
C ALA A 331 8.97 12.34 4.07
N LEU A 332 7.73 12.35 3.59
CA LEU A 332 6.57 12.60 4.43
C LEU A 332 6.39 11.53 5.51
N SER A 333 6.57 10.24 5.16
CA SER A 333 6.53 9.15 6.14
C SER A 333 7.61 9.26 7.20
N LEU A 334 8.82 9.67 6.81
CA LEU A 334 9.95 9.80 7.73
C LEU A 334 9.85 11.05 8.60
N VAL A 335 9.32 12.16 8.08
CA VAL A 335 9.05 13.37 8.88
C VAL A 335 7.95 13.08 9.89
N LEU A 336 6.90 12.36 9.50
CA LEU A 336 5.87 11.87 10.41
C LEU A 336 6.49 11.04 11.55
N LEU A 337 7.34 10.05 11.22
CA LEU A 337 8.04 9.23 12.21
C LEU A 337 8.97 10.07 13.11
N ALA A 338 9.77 10.97 12.54
CA ALA A 338 10.66 11.83 13.27
C ALA A 338 9.92 12.77 14.24
N GLY A 339 8.73 13.24 13.86
CA GLY A 339 7.84 14.02 14.72
C GLY A 339 7.40 13.27 15.96
N VAL A 340 7.00 12.01 15.78
CA VAL A 340 6.54 11.16 16.91
C VAL A 340 7.69 10.81 17.85
N LEU A 341 8.93 10.78 17.36
CA LEU A 341 10.13 10.51 18.16
C LEU A 341 10.73 11.77 18.81
N GLY A 342 10.07 12.93 18.72
CA GLY A 342 10.62 14.19 19.25
C GLY A 342 11.93 14.63 18.57
N ALA A 343 12.16 14.25 17.31
CA ALA A 343 13.44 14.52 16.65
C ALA A 343 13.66 16.03 16.41
N GLY A 344 14.90 16.49 16.64
CA GLY A 344 15.28 17.88 16.44
C GLY A 344 15.36 18.33 14.96
N PRO A 345 15.51 19.64 14.70
CA PRO A 345 15.51 20.25 13.35
C PRO A 345 16.56 19.66 12.39
N VAL A 346 17.68 19.18 12.93
CA VAL A 346 18.76 18.54 12.14
C VAL A 346 18.27 17.25 11.47
N MET A 347 17.43 16.45 12.15
CA MET A 347 16.91 15.21 11.60
C MET A 347 15.94 15.48 10.44
N TYR A 348 15.06 16.47 10.58
CA TYR A 348 14.16 16.88 9.49
C TYR A 348 14.94 17.38 8.26
N ALA A 349 15.98 18.18 8.48
CA ALA A 349 16.87 18.63 7.40
C ALA A 349 17.57 17.45 6.72
N PHE A 350 18.06 16.47 7.48
CA PHE A 350 18.66 15.26 6.95
C PHE A 350 17.68 14.44 6.09
N ILE A 351 16.45 14.23 6.55
CA ILE A 351 15.40 13.52 5.80
C ILE A 351 15.10 14.25 4.48
N ALA A 352 14.86 15.55 4.54
CA ALA A 352 14.51 16.35 3.36
C ALA A 352 15.64 16.37 2.32
N VAL A 353 16.87 16.64 2.76
CA VAL A 353 18.05 16.69 1.87
C VAL A 353 18.39 15.29 1.35
N GLY A 354 18.37 14.27 2.21
CA GLY A 354 18.72 12.90 1.87
C GLY A 354 17.79 12.29 0.83
N THR A 355 16.47 12.42 1.02
CA THR A 355 15.48 11.92 0.05
C THR A 355 15.54 12.65 -1.29
N ALA A 356 15.76 13.97 -1.28
CA ALA A 356 15.95 14.76 -2.49
C ALA A 356 17.24 14.39 -3.25
N LEU A 357 18.36 14.22 -2.53
CA LEU A 357 19.63 13.74 -3.10
C LEU A 357 19.49 12.32 -3.66
N GLY A 358 18.76 11.45 -2.99
CA GLY A 358 18.44 10.09 -3.46
C GLY A 358 17.68 10.09 -4.78
N ALA A 359 16.60 10.88 -4.87
CA ALA A 359 15.82 11.05 -6.10
C ALA A 359 16.65 11.65 -7.24
N TRP A 360 17.51 12.61 -6.94
CA TRP A 360 18.40 13.24 -7.91
C TRP A 360 19.49 12.28 -8.42
N ALA A 361 20.17 11.58 -7.51
CA ALA A 361 21.28 10.68 -7.84
C ALA A 361 20.80 9.44 -8.62
N SER A 362 19.71 8.81 -8.18
CA SER A 362 19.04 7.73 -8.93
C SER A 362 18.50 8.22 -10.29
N GLY A 363 18.11 9.49 -10.36
CA GLY A 363 17.79 10.24 -11.58
C GLY A 363 18.91 10.27 -12.61
N ARG A 364 20.11 10.66 -12.16
CA ARG A 364 21.26 10.97 -13.01
C ARG A 364 21.91 9.71 -13.61
N SER A 365 21.91 8.59 -12.89
CA SER A 365 22.52 7.35 -13.40
C SER A 365 21.82 6.77 -14.64
N LEU A 366 20.58 7.18 -14.92
CA LEU A 366 19.85 6.79 -16.14
C LEU A 366 20.32 7.52 -17.39
N VAL A 367 20.85 8.74 -17.25
CA VAL A 367 21.34 9.52 -18.41
C VAL A 367 22.66 8.92 -18.93
N SER A 368 23.34 8.13 -18.09
CA SER A 368 24.64 7.52 -18.39
C SER A 368 24.58 6.07 -18.88
N ASP A 369 23.40 5.42 -18.94
CA ASP A 369 23.20 3.97 -19.26
C ASP A 369 24.13 2.98 -18.50
N GLY A 370 24.83 3.44 -17.46
CA GLY A 370 25.85 2.70 -16.72
C GLY A 370 25.42 2.31 -15.30
N PRO A 371 26.14 1.37 -14.65
CA PRO A 371 25.90 0.99 -13.26
C PRO A 371 26.06 2.18 -12.31
N SER A 372 25.55 2.06 -11.08
CA SER A 372 25.75 3.07 -10.03
C SER A 372 27.21 3.54 -10.00
N PRO A 373 27.45 4.86 -9.87
CA PRO A 373 28.77 5.34 -9.49
C PRO A 373 29.27 4.58 -8.26
N THR A 374 30.52 4.12 -8.28
CA THR A 374 31.12 3.35 -7.18
C THR A 374 31.11 4.13 -5.86
N TRP A 375 31.30 5.46 -5.91
CA TRP A 375 31.19 6.33 -4.74
C TRP A 375 29.79 6.30 -4.11
N LEU A 376 28.73 6.15 -4.91
CA LEU A 376 27.37 6.10 -4.40
C LEU A 376 27.10 4.78 -3.67
N ARG A 377 27.61 3.66 -4.20
CA ARG A 377 27.56 2.35 -3.54
C ARG A 377 28.40 2.34 -2.26
N ALA A 378 29.56 2.98 -2.27
CA ALA A 378 30.39 3.14 -1.08
C ALA A 378 29.68 3.98 -0.01
N LEU A 379 28.99 5.07 -0.39
CA LEU A 379 28.23 5.91 0.54
C LEU A 379 27.08 5.14 1.20
N VAL A 380 26.29 4.39 0.42
CA VAL A 380 25.21 3.53 0.96
C VAL A 380 25.79 2.44 1.87
N GLY A 381 26.89 1.80 1.46
CA GLY A 381 27.57 0.78 2.26
C GLY A 381 28.13 1.31 3.57
N VAL A 382 28.87 2.42 3.54
CA VAL A 382 29.42 3.08 4.73
C VAL A 382 28.31 3.59 5.64
N GLY A 383 27.25 4.19 5.09
CA GLY A 383 26.09 4.63 5.84
C GLY A 383 25.37 3.49 6.55
N SER A 384 25.18 2.35 5.86
CA SER A 384 24.57 1.15 6.45
C SER A 384 25.44 0.53 7.55
N ILE A 385 26.76 0.48 7.35
CA ILE A 385 27.72 0.03 8.38
C ILE A 385 27.72 1.00 9.57
N GLY A 386 27.70 2.30 9.34
CA GLY A 386 27.61 3.32 10.38
C GLY A 386 26.33 3.17 11.20
N ALA A 387 25.20 2.96 10.55
CA ALA A 387 23.92 2.71 11.22
C ALA A 387 23.95 1.42 12.05
N LEU A 388 24.55 0.34 11.53
CA LEU A 388 24.76 -0.90 12.28
C LEU A 388 25.69 -0.71 13.48
N LEU A 389 26.75 0.10 13.35
CA LEU A 389 27.67 0.41 14.45
C LEU A 389 26.98 1.24 15.53
N VAL A 390 26.08 2.16 15.17
CA VAL A 390 25.25 2.89 16.15
C VAL A 390 24.34 1.93 16.91
N VAL A 391 23.68 1.00 16.22
CA VAL A 391 22.90 -0.08 16.87
C VAL A 391 23.76 -0.86 17.86
N VAL A 392 24.92 -1.36 17.44
CA VAL A 392 25.81 -2.17 18.29
C VAL A 392 26.36 -1.37 19.47
N ALA A 393 26.76 -0.11 19.24
CA ALA A 393 27.31 0.77 20.29
C ALA A 393 26.24 1.16 21.32
N SER A 394 24.99 1.32 20.88
CA SER A 394 23.86 1.62 21.76
C SER A 394 23.37 0.39 22.53
N SER A 395 23.39 -0.81 21.93
CA SER A 395 22.98 -2.05 22.62
C SER A 395 23.86 -2.43 23.82
N GLY A 396 25.06 -1.88 23.94
CA GLY A 396 25.97 -2.16 25.05
C GLY A 396 25.83 -1.24 26.27
N ARG A 397 24.96 -0.22 26.22
CA ARG A 397 24.72 0.74 27.30
C ARG A 397 23.31 0.70 27.88
N VAL A 398 22.45 -0.16 27.33
CA VAL A 398 21.00 -0.10 27.54
C VAL A 398 20.59 -1.37 28.28
N ASP A 399 20.14 -1.23 29.52
CA ASP A 399 19.63 -2.32 30.36
C ASP A 399 18.16 -2.61 30.01
N GLY A 400 17.86 -2.94 28.74
CA GLY A 400 16.50 -3.30 28.34
C GLY A 400 16.20 -3.33 26.84
N LEU A 401 15.37 -4.27 26.38
CA LEU A 401 14.87 -4.36 25.00
C LEU A 401 13.98 -3.15 24.63
N LEU A 402 13.19 -2.66 25.59
CA LEU A 402 12.20 -1.58 25.37
C LEU A 402 12.86 -0.22 25.14
N GLU A 403 13.90 0.12 25.92
CA GLU A 403 14.67 1.35 25.78
C GLU A 403 15.49 1.39 24.47
N PHE A 404 15.91 0.22 23.98
CA PHE A 404 16.52 0.09 22.65
C PHE A 404 15.51 0.30 21.50
N LEU A 405 14.25 -0.10 21.69
CA LEU A 405 13.17 0.09 20.73
C LEU A 405 12.68 1.56 20.68
N SER A 406 12.72 2.29 21.80
CA SER A 406 12.36 3.72 21.86
C SER A 406 13.51 4.67 21.49
N GLY A 407 14.77 4.25 21.62
CA GLY A 407 15.94 5.11 21.34
C GLY A 407 16.49 5.05 19.90
N PRO A 408 17.60 4.32 19.65
CA PRO A 408 18.41 4.42 18.43
C PRO A 408 17.85 3.68 17.21
N LEU A 409 17.01 2.67 17.41
CA LEU A 409 16.52 1.80 16.33
C LEU A 409 15.65 2.54 15.29
N PRO A 410 14.68 3.39 15.69
CA PRO A 410 13.93 4.21 14.74
C PRO A 410 14.82 5.20 13.97
N GLN A 411 15.84 5.77 14.61
CA GLN A 411 16.80 6.68 13.95
C GLN A 411 17.61 5.95 12.88
N VAL A 412 18.03 4.72 13.17
CA VAL A 412 18.71 3.83 12.22
C VAL A 412 17.79 3.45 11.07
N LEU A 413 16.52 3.15 11.33
CA LEU A 413 15.52 2.91 10.30
C LEU A 413 15.38 4.13 9.39
N ILE A 414 15.31 5.34 9.93
CA ILE A 414 15.24 6.58 9.14
C ILE A 414 16.44 6.67 8.19
N VAL A 415 17.66 6.44 8.68
CA VAL A 415 18.87 6.47 7.85
C VAL A 415 18.82 5.40 6.74
N LEU A 416 18.45 4.16 7.07
CA LEU A 416 18.37 3.07 6.10
C LEU A 416 17.33 3.34 5.00
N VAL A 417 16.17 3.87 5.37
CA VAL A 417 15.11 4.23 4.41
C VAL A 417 15.54 5.39 3.50
N VAL A 418 16.23 6.40 4.04
CA VAL A 418 16.83 7.47 3.22
C VAL A 418 17.86 6.91 2.23
N LEU A 419 18.71 5.99 2.67
CA LEU A 419 19.72 5.34 1.81
C LEU A 419 19.09 4.49 0.71
N HIS A 420 17.98 3.80 0.99
CA HIS A 420 17.23 3.03 -0.02
C HIS A 420 16.73 3.92 -1.18
N GLY A 421 16.44 5.19 -0.92
CA GLY A 421 16.08 6.17 -1.95
C GLY A 421 17.12 6.33 -3.08
N PHE A 422 18.39 6.04 -2.81
CA PHE A 422 19.47 6.09 -3.81
C PHE A 422 19.48 4.88 -4.75
N GLU A 423 18.77 3.81 -4.42
CA GLU A 423 18.65 2.58 -5.21
C GLU A 423 17.39 2.56 -6.10
N CYS A 424 16.51 3.54 -5.97
CA CYS A 424 15.23 3.66 -6.69
C CYS A 424 15.38 3.98 -8.19
N ARG A 425 15.89 3.02 -8.98
CA ARG A 425 16.13 3.19 -10.44
C ARG A 425 14.97 2.69 -11.29
N ASP A 426 14.59 1.45 -11.07
CA ASP A 426 13.58 0.71 -11.81
C ASP A 426 12.21 0.82 -11.12
N ARG A 427 11.16 0.46 -11.84
CA ARG A 427 9.78 0.50 -11.33
C ARG A 427 9.59 -0.37 -10.10
N ARG A 428 10.29 -1.51 -10.01
CA ARG A 428 10.21 -2.40 -8.86
C ARG A 428 10.80 -1.74 -7.61
N SER A 429 12.00 -1.18 -7.69
CA SER A 429 12.60 -0.49 -6.54
C SER A 429 11.75 0.70 -6.05
N VAL A 430 11.10 1.43 -6.97
CA VAL A 430 10.17 2.50 -6.58
C VAL A 430 8.92 1.95 -5.87
N ARG A 431 8.35 0.82 -6.32
CA ARG A 431 7.23 0.17 -5.61
C ARG A 431 7.64 -0.31 -4.22
N VAL A 432 8.86 -0.84 -4.07
CA VAL A 432 9.41 -1.23 -2.76
C VAL A 432 9.52 -0.01 -1.85
N ALA A 433 10.05 1.11 -2.34
CA ALA A 433 10.14 2.35 -1.55
C ALA A 433 8.76 2.88 -1.11
N LEU A 434 7.75 2.79 -1.97
CA LEU A 434 6.37 3.13 -1.58
C LEU A 434 5.83 2.18 -0.50
N GLY A 435 6.07 0.88 -0.63
CA GLY A 435 5.72 -0.11 0.39
C GLY A 435 6.41 0.15 1.72
N VAL A 436 7.71 0.46 1.71
CA VAL A 436 8.47 0.86 2.91
C VAL A 436 7.88 2.13 3.53
N SER A 437 7.55 3.14 2.71
CA SER A 437 6.91 4.36 3.23
C SER A 437 5.55 4.07 3.89
N ALA A 438 4.77 3.11 3.36
CA ALA A 438 3.51 2.69 3.98
C ALA A 438 3.74 2.05 5.35
N VAL A 439 4.76 1.18 5.49
CA VAL A 439 5.14 0.59 6.79
C VAL A 439 5.53 1.67 7.78
N VAL A 440 6.36 2.63 7.35
CA VAL A 440 6.81 3.74 8.20
C VAL A 440 5.62 4.60 8.64
N VAL A 441 4.67 4.90 7.74
CA VAL A 441 3.44 5.63 8.11
C VAL A 441 2.60 4.83 9.08
N MET A 442 2.37 3.53 8.84
CA MET A 442 1.59 2.69 9.76
C MET A 442 2.24 2.61 11.14
N TYR A 443 3.56 2.44 11.19
CA TYR A 443 4.31 2.46 12.43
C TYR A 443 4.16 3.81 13.14
N ALA A 444 4.45 4.92 12.47
CA ALA A 444 4.35 6.25 13.09
C ALA A 444 2.92 6.63 13.50
N ALA A 445 1.91 6.23 12.72
CA ALA A 445 0.50 6.45 13.03
C ALA A 445 0.08 5.72 14.32
N ALA A 446 0.68 4.56 14.62
CA ALA A 446 0.40 3.82 15.84
C ALA A 446 0.91 4.51 17.12
N PHE A 447 1.85 5.46 17.02
CA PHE A 447 2.38 6.19 18.19
C PHE A 447 1.90 7.63 18.27
N ARG A 448 1.34 8.19 17.18
CA ARG A 448 0.86 9.57 17.15
C ARG A 448 -0.47 9.69 17.89
N VAL A 449 -0.60 10.73 18.72
CA VAL A 449 -1.79 10.97 19.57
C VAL A 449 -2.54 12.25 19.23
N ASP A 450 -2.03 13.03 18.28
CA ASP A 450 -2.64 14.29 17.85
C ASP A 450 -3.62 14.13 16.67
N ASP A 451 -4.59 15.04 16.62
CA ASP A 451 -5.62 15.21 15.58
C ASP A 451 -5.03 15.43 14.17
N ARG A 452 -3.78 15.88 14.08
CA ARG A 452 -3.12 16.17 12.80
C ARG A 452 -2.77 14.91 12.01
N LEU A 453 -2.89 13.72 12.60
CA LEU A 453 -2.61 12.44 11.93
C LEU A 453 -3.42 12.30 10.62
N VAL A 454 -4.68 12.74 10.59
CA VAL A 454 -5.52 12.73 9.37
C VAL A 454 -4.85 13.45 8.22
N TRP A 455 -4.31 14.64 8.47
CA TRP A 455 -3.65 15.45 7.44
C TRP A 455 -2.37 14.80 6.93
N TRP A 456 -1.61 14.12 7.81
CA TRP A 456 -0.44 13.35 7.43
C TRP A 456 -0.80 12.16 6.53
N LEU A 457 -1.82 11.38 6.90
CA LEU A 457 -2.30 10.26 6.10
C LEU A 457 -2.84 10.70 4.75
N ALA A 458 -3.61 11.81 4.71
CA ALA A 458 -4.15 12.38 3.49
C ALA A 458 -3.02 12.85 2.55
N ALA A 459 -2.06 13.62 3.07
CA ALA A 459 -0.92 14.10 2.29
C ALA A 459 -0.08 12.92 1.75
N TRP A 460 0.18 11.91 2.57
CA TRP A 460 0.92 10.72 2.15
C TRP A 460 0.16 9.92 1.09
N GLY A 461 -1.14 9.71 1.29
CA GLY A 461 -2.01 8.98 0.37
C GLY A 461 -2.10 9.65 -1.00
N VAL A 462 -2.22 10.99 -1.04
CA VAL A 462 -2.22 11.75 -2.29
C VAL A 462 -0.88 11.58 -3.02
N VAL A 463 0.24 11.80 -2.33
CA VAL A 463 1.58 11.71 -2.92
C VAL A 463 1.87 10.30 -3.44
N THR A 464 1.52 9.27 -2.67
CA THR A 464 1.67 7.85 -3.05
C THR A 464 0.81 7.51 -4.26
N THR A 465 -0.44 7.98 -4.30
CA THR A 465 -1.33 7.76 -5.44
C THR A 465 -0.80 8.41 -6.72
N VAL A 466 -0.26 9.62 -6.63
CA VAL A 466 0.36 10.30 -7.77
C VAL A 466 1.65 9.58 -8.21
N ALA A 467 2.46 9.06 -7.27
CA ALA A 467 3.62 8.23 -7.58
C ALA A 467 3.21 6.97 -8.37
N LEU A 468 2.19 6.24 -7.90
CA LEU A 468 1.64 5.07 -8.58
C LEU A 468 1.09 5.41 -9.97
N ALA A 469 0.28 6.47 -10.10
CA ALA A 469 -0.28 6.89 -11.38
C ALA A 469 0.81 7.31 -12.40
N THR A 470 1.91 7.89 -11.94
CA THR A 470 3.04 8.27 -12.80
C THR A 470 3.98 7.11 -13.13
N LEU A 471 4.00 6.05 -12.33
CA LEU A 471 4.63 4.77 -12.68
C LEU A 471 3.91 4.07 -13.84
N SER A 472 2.57 4.15 -13.88
CA SER A 472 1.73 3.58 -14.94
C SER A 472 1.82 4.32 -16.27
N ALA A 473 2.28 5.58 -16.26
CA ALA A 473 2.32 6.42 -17.43
C ALA A 473 3.37 5.93 -18.45
N ARG A 474 3.02 5.97 -19.75
CA ARG A 474 3.88 5.48 -20.85
C ARG A 474 5.27 6.15 -20.83
N PRO A 475 6.39 5.39 -20.87
CA PRO A 475 7.68 5.97 -21.19
C PRO A 475 7.62 6.57 -22.60
N ARG A 476 7.82 7.88 -22.74
CA ARG A 476 7.92 8.52 -24.05
C ARG A 476 9.29 8.16 -24.66
N ARG A 477 9.39 7.04 -25.35
CA ARG A 477 10.47 6.82 -26.32
C ARG A 477 9.92 7.13 -27.72
N SER A 478 10.37 8.28 -28.25
CA SER A 478 10.42 8.67 -29.66
C SER A 478 9.17 8.46 -30.55
N ARG A 479 8.26 9.44 -30.56
CA ARG A 479 7.93 10.26 -31.76
C ARG A 479 7.08 11.43 -31.30
N ALA A 480 7.26 12.58 -31.92
CA ALA A 480 6.60 13.83 -31.58
C ALA A 480 5.10 13.78 -31.94
N THR A 481 4.28 13.08 -31.16
CA THR A 481 2.83 13.26 -31.16
C THR A 481 2.44 14.03 -29.90
N THR A 482 2.23 15.33 -30.08
CA THR A 482 1.77 16.23 -29.04
C THR A 482 0.25 16.14 -28.90
N THR A 483 -0.23 16.45 -27.68
CA THR A 483 -1.62 16.75 -27.31
C THR A 483 -2.64 15.61 -27.27
N THR A 484 -2.63 14.85 -26.17
CA THR A 484 -3.88 14.56 -25.46
C THR A 484 -4.03 15.59 -24.34
N ALA A 485 -5.22 16.20 -24.22
CA ALA A 485 -5.51 17.24 -23.24
C ALA A 485 -5.17 16.76 -21.81
N PRO A 486 -4.41 17.53 -21.01
CA PRO A 486 -4.07 17.16 -19.64
C PRO A 486 -5.30 17.05 -18.72
N THR A 487 -6.40 17.72 -19.08
CA THR A 487 -7.64 17.79 -18.30
C THR A 487 -8.39 16.45 -18.21
N THR A 488 -8.45 15.68 -19.30
CA THR A 488 -9.15 14.38 -19.31
C THR A 488 -8.44 13.30 -18.49
N THR A 489 -7.12 13.39 -18.36
CA THR A 489 -6.34 12.45 -17.54
C THR A 489 -6.43 12.80 -16.06
N ALA A 490 -6.38 14.09 -15.72
CA ALA A 490 -6.53 14.55 -14.34
C ALA A 490 -7.90 14.18 -13.74
N TRP A 491 -8.99 14.43 -14.49
CA TRP A 491 -10.34 14.07 -14.05
C TRP A 491 -10.51 12.57 -13.79
N ARG A 492 -9.93 11.71 -14.65
CA ARG A 492 -9.97 10.25 -14.44
C ARG A 492 -9.22 9.81 -13.19
N THR A 493 -8.13 10.48 -12.84
CA THR A 493 -7.41 10.23 -11.59
C THR A 493 -8.25 10.65 -10.38
N VAL A 494 -8.91 11.82 -10.43
CA VAL A 494 -9.80 12.29 -9.35
C VAL A 494 -10.97 11.33 -9.14
N VAL A 495 -11.65 10.91 -10.21
CA VAL A 495 -12.75 9.95 -10.12
C VAL A 495 -12.28 8.60 -9.56
N ALA A 496 -11.10 8.13 -9.97
CA ALA A 496 -10.51 6.90 -9.44
C ALA A 496 -10.14 7.03 -7.95
N MET A 497 -9.64 8.19 -7.52
CA MET A 497 -9.38 8.48 -6.10
C MET A 497 -10.66 8.50 -5.28
N GLY A 498 -11.71 9.18 -5.76
CA GLY A 498 -13.01 9.21 -5.09
C GLY A 498 -13.64 7.81 -4.95
N ALA A 499 -13.58 7.00 -6.01
CA ALA A 499 -14.03 5.60 -5.96
C ALA A 499 -13.18 4.75 -5.00
N GLY A 500 -11.88 5.00 -4.92
CA GLY A 500 -10.98 4.34 -3.96
C GLY A 500 -11.35 4.68 -2.52
N VAL A 501 -11.55 5.97 -2.20
CA VAL A 501 -11.99 6.43 -0.88
C VAL A 501 -13.34 5.81 -0.49
N ALA A 502 -14.32 5.85 -1.38
CA ALA A 502 -15.64 5.26 -1.13
C ALA A 502 -15.55 3.74 -0.90
N GLY A 503 -14.71 3.03 -1.66
CA GLY A 503 -14.45 1.61 -1.44
C GLY A 503 -13.78 1.32 -0.10
N THR A 504 -12.86 2.18 0.35
CA THR A 504 -12.21 2.07 1.67
C THR A 504 -13.22 2.27 2.79
N LEU A 505 -14.06 3.31 2.72
CA LEU A 505 -15.10 3.57 3.72
C LEU A 505 -16.11 2.42 3.78
N ALA A 506 -16.52 1.87 2.63
CA ALA A 506 -17.41 0.71 2.59
C ALA A 506 -16.80 -0.56 3.22
N LEU A 507 -15.48 -0.74 3.10
CA LEU A 507 -14.78 -1.84 3.77
C LEU A 507 -14.64 -1.60 5.27
N LEU A 508 -14.38 -0.35 5.70
CA LEU A 508 -14.24 0.01 7.11
C LEU A 508 -15.59 -0.03 7.85
N ALA A 509 -16.71 0.19 7.18
CA ALA A 509 -18.05 0.12 7.76
C ALA A 509 -18.45 -1.27 8.28
N VAL A 510 -17.68 -2.32 7.94
CA VAL A 510 -17.90 -3.69 8.44
C VAL A 510 -16.75 -4.19 9.32
N ILE A 511 -15.74 -3.35 9.57
CA ILE A 511 -14.62 -3.67 10.44
C ILE A 511 -14.89 -3.05 11.80
N PRO A 512 -15.06 -3.87 12.87
CA PRO A 512 -15.24 -3.33 14.22
C PRO A 512 -13.95 -2.63 14.67
N VAL A 513 -14.10 -1.61 15.52
CA VAL A 513 -12.95 -1.00 16.19
C VAL A 513 -12.21 -2.08 16.98
N PRO A 514 -10.88 -2.21 16.83
CA PRO A 514 -10.14 -3.25 17.50
C PRO A 514 -10.17 -3.03 19.03
N SER A 515 -10.74 -4.00 19.74
CA SER A 515 -10.79 -4.08 21.21
C SER A 515 -9.59 -4.85 21.80
N GLY A 516 -8.52 -5.02 21.02
CA GLY A 516 -7.44 -5.96 21.34
C GLY A 516 -6.62 -5.55 22.57
N PRO A 517 -6.09 -6.50 23.36
CA PRO A 517 -5.13 -6.19 24.40
C PRO A 517 -3.90 -5.61 23.69
N ALA A 518 -3.62 -4.32 23.86
CA ALA A 518 -2.40 -3.74 23.33
C ALA A 518 -1.20 -4.35 24.10
N VAL A 519 -0.71 -5.51 23.65
CA VAL A 519 0.36 -6.26 24.33
C VAL A 519 1.69 -5.50 24.25
N LEU A 520 1.85 -4.61 23.27
CA LEU A 520 2.97 -3.68 23.26
C LEU A 520 2.67 -2.55 24.23
N ALA A 521 3.21 -2.68 25.45
CA ALA A 521 3.44 -1.53 26.32
C ALA A 521 4.15 -0.46 25.48
N LEU A 522 3.46 0.66 25.28
CA LEU A 522 4.06 1.85 24.69
C LEU A 522 5.15 2.33 25.65
N PRO A 523 6.23 2.95 25.15
CA PRO A 523 7.35 3.36 25.99
C PRO A 523 6.84 4.14 27.20
N SER A 524 7.25 3.71 28.40
CA SER A 524 7.27 4.61 29.54
C SER A 524 8.29 5.70 29.24
N LEU A 525 7.97 6.93 29.60
CA LEU A 525 8.92 8.03 29.51
C LEU A 525 8.66 8.93 30.71
N LEU A 526 9.65 9.04 31.58
CA LEU A 526 9.65 9.99 32.69
C LEU A 526 10.92 10.82 32.59
N GLN A 527 10.88 11.91 31.82
CA GLN A 527 12.00 12.85 31.70
C GLN A 527 11.77 14.04 32.62
N GLY A 528 12.76 14.36 33.46
CA GLY A 528 12.69 15.53 34.35
C GLY A 528 11.93 15.30 35.66
N GLU A 529 11.75 14.03 36.04
CA GLU A 529 11.07 13.65 37.28
C GLU A 529 11.84 14.07 38.55
N THR A 530 11.11 14.24 39.66
CA THR A 530 11.70 14.54 40.98
C THR A 530 11.31 13.45 41.99
N ASP A 531 12.31 12.89 42.67
CA ASP A 531 12.10 11.93 43.75
C ASP A 531 11.34 12.56 44.92
N LEU A 532 10.31 11.85 45.41
CA LEU A 532 9.45 12.34 46.47
C LEU A 532 9.88 11.85 47.85
N ALA A 533 9.78 12.74 48.84
CA ALA A 533 10.06 12.40 50.24
C ALA A 533 8.95 11.54 50.87
N LEU A 534 7.70 11.76 50.47
CA LEU A 534 6.51 11.02 50.89
C LEU A 534 5.75 10.51 49.65
N PRO A 535 6.28 9.50 48.94
CA PRO A 535 5.74 9.05 47.66
C PRO A 535 4.36 8.37 47.76
N GLY A 536 3.93 7.94 48.95
CA GLY A 536 2.60 7.38 49.17
C GLY A 536 1.49 8.42 49.41
N SER A 537 1.87 9.69 49.64
CA SER A 537 0.92 10.81 49.70
C SER A 537 0.70 11.45 48.33
N VAL A 538 -0.36 12.24 48.19
CA VAL A 538 -0.59 13.09 47.02
C VAL A 538 0.36 14.28 47.05
N VAL A 539 1.23 14.34 46.05
CA VAL A 539 2.24 15.38 45.90
C VAL A 539 2.01 16.12 44.60
N GLY A 540 2.02 17.46 44.67
CA GLY A 540 1.89 18.33 43.52
C GLY A 540 3.09 18.27 42.59
N PRO A 541 3.01 18.86 41.39
CA PRO A 541 4.13 18.90 40.46
C PRO A 541 5.32 19.73 40.98
N ASP A 542 5.09 20.60 41.96
CA ASP A 542 6.11 21.33 42.72
C ASP A 542 6.83 20.48 43.79
N GLY A 543 6.41 19.23 44.00
CA GLY A 543 7.00 18.33 44.98
C GLY A 543 6.48 18.54 46.41
N GLU A 544 5.49 19.42 46.61
CA GLU A 544 4.86 19.66 47.91
C GLU A 544 3.63 18.76 48.13
N VAL A 545 3.45 18.27 49.36
CA VAL A 545 2.28 17.46 49.73
C VAL A 545 1.02 18.32 49.62
N ARG A 546 0.01 17.81 48.93
CA ARG A 546 -1.27 18.48 48.71
C ARG A 546 -2.23 18.17 49.86
N ASP A 547 -2.42 19.15 50.74
CA ASP A 547 -3.43 19.12 51.80
C ASP A 547 -4.26 20.42 51.72
N ASP A 548 -5.57 20.29 51.49
CA ASP A 548 -6.46 21.45 51.38
C ASP A 548 -6.72 22.13 52.74
N GLY A 549 -6.31 21.47 53.84
CA GLY A 549 -6.76 21.78 55.18
C GLY A 549 -6.15 23.03 55.83
N SER A 550 -5.15 23.69 55.23
CA SER A 550 -4.30 24.64 55.99
C SER A 550 -4.28 26.12 55.58
N THR A 551 -4.89 26.57 54.46
CA THR A 551 -4.75 27.99 54.06
C THR A 551 -5.95 28.72 53.45
N ALA A 552 -7.11 28.09 53.24
CA ALA A 552 -8.30 28.83 52.83
C ALA A 552 -8.92 29.56 54.04
N SER A 553 -8.60 30.84 54.21
CA SER A 553 -9.38 31.72 55.08
C SER A 553 -10.84 31.71 54.63
N ASP A 554 -11.76 31.54 55.58
CA ASP A 554 -13.21 31.72 55.40
C ASP A 554 -13.53 32.87 54.43
N GLY A 555 -13.96 32.54 53.21
CA GLY A 555 -14.64 33.49 52.31
C GLY A 555 -14.11 33.66 50.89
N ASP A 556 -12.88 33.24 50.55
CA ASP A 556 -12.37 33.37 49.18
C ASP A 556 -12.27 31.99 48.49
N ARG A 557 -12.98 31.83 47.36
CA ARG A 557 -12.78 30.71 46.42
C ARG A 557 -11.31 30.76 45.97
N ALA A 558 -10.45 29.94 46.58
CA ALA A 558 -9.02 29.99 46.32
C ALA A 558 -8.75 29.81 44.81
N PRO A 559 -7.96 30.68 44.17
CA PRO A 559 -7.56 30.47 42.80
C PRO A 559 -6.62 29.26 42.78
N ALA A 560 -7.05 28.16 42.15
CA ALA A 560 -6.19 27.03 41.90
C ALA A 560 -5.08 27.45 40.91
N GLY A 561 -3.96 27.91 41.45
CA GLY A 561 -2.91 28.64 40.73
C GLY A 561 -1.87 27.77 40.04
N GLN A 562 -2.17 26.52 39.66
CA GLN A 562 -1.21 25.63 39.01
C GLN A 562 -1.88 24.70 37.97
N PRO A 563 -1.10 24.15 37.00
CA PRO A 563 -1.62 23.21 35.99
C PRO A 563 -2.27 22.01 36.68
N GLY A 564 -3.51 21.67 36.28
CA GLY A 564 -4.32 20.66 36.97
C GLY A 564 -4.98 21.15 38.27
N GLY A 565 -5.41 22.42 38.31
CA GLY A 565 -6.04 23.13 39.45
C GLY A 565 -7.36 22.56 40.00
N TYR A 566 -7.51 21.25 39.95
CA TYR A 566 -8.59 20.50 40.56
C TYR A 566 -8.22 20.12 41.99
N VAL A 567 -9.10 20.45 42.94
CA VAL A 567 -8.86 20.14 44.36
C VAL A 567 -9.00 18.66 44.67
N GLY A 568 -9.63 17.86 43.80
CA GLY A 568 -9.82 16.43 44.05
C GLY A 568 -8.54 15.58 44.00
N PHE A 569 -7.37 16.18 43.75
CA PHE A 569 -6.05 15.54 43.82
C PHE A 569 -5.26 16.05 45.03
N SER A 570 -5.78 15.77 46.22
CA SER A 570 -5.22 16.03 47.55
C SER A 570 -5.61 14.91 48.51
N GLU A 571 -5.06 14.94 49.73
CA GLU A 571 -5.47 14.01 50.80
C GLU A 571 -6.85 14.36 51.40
N THR A 572 -7.28 15.60 51.21
CA THR A 572 -8.47 16.21 51.81
C THR A 572 -9.21 17.01 50.73
N MET A 573 -10.52 16.83 50.61
CA MET A 573 -11.34 17.52 49.61
C MET A 573 -12.58 18.15 50.25
N ASP A 574 -12.58 19.47 50.37
CA ASP A 574 -13.71 20.27 50.82
C ASP A 574 -14.76 20.43 49.71
N THR A 575 -15.96 19.91 49.94
CA THR A 575 -17.07 19.93 48.96
C THR A 575 -17.58 21.34 48.63
N SER A 576 -17.11 22.36 49.34
CA SER A 576 -17.41 23.77 49.08
C SER A 576 -16.45 24.40 48.06
N VAL A 577 -15.33 23.76 47.73
CA VAL A 577 -14.32 24.30 46.81
C VAL A 577 -14.12 23.33 45.66
N ARG A 578 -14.30 23.79 44.41
CA ARG A 578 -13.95 23.01 43.21
C ARG A 578 -12.59 23.40 42.60
N GLY A 579 -12.24 24.68 42.72
CA GLY A 579 -11.18 25.33 41.95
C GLY A 579 -11.70 25.90 40.62
N ASN A 580 -10.83 26.58 39.87
CA ASN A 580 -11.14 27.13 38.55
C ASN A 580 -10.39 26.31 37.48
N LEU A 581 -11.12 25.44 36.77
CA LEU A 581 -10.56 24.52 35.78
C LEU A 581 -10.46 25.20 34.41
N SER A 582 -9.31 25.07 33.75
CA SER A 582 -9.12 25.59 32.39
C SER A 582 -9.59 24.60 31.33
N ASP A 583 -9.82 25.08 30.11
CA ASP A 583 -10.07 24.21 28.95
C ASP A 583 -8.76 23.65 28.34
N ASP A 584 -7.62 23.78 29.03
CA ASP A 584 -6.35 23.26 28.52
C ASP A 584 -6.35 21.73 28.59
N VAL A 585 -5.79 21.09 27.55
CA VAL A 585 -5.53 19.65 27.56
C VAL A 585 -4.47 19.34 28.62
N VAL A 586 -4.81 18.42 29.53
CA VAL A 586 -3.90 17.95 30.59
C VAL A 586 -3.29 16.61 30.25
N MET A 587 -4.08 15.74 29.61
CA MET A 587 -3.61 14.45 29.14
C MET A 587 -4.37 13.97 27.92
N ARG A 588 -3.76 13.05 27.19
CA ARG A 588 -4.37 12.26 26.14
C ARG A 588 -4.33 10.79 26.53
N VAL A 589 -5.47 10.10 26.42
CA VAL A 589 -5.59 8.70 26.83
C VAL A 589 -5.92 7.85 25.62
N ARG A 590 -5.03 6.95 25.22
CA ARG A 590 -5.36 5.93 24.23
C ARG A 590 -6.04 4.76 24.92
N ALA A 591 -7.30 4.52 24.60
CA ALA A 591 -8.10 3.40 25.11
C ALA A 591 -9.12 2.94 24.04
N PRO A 592 -9.52 1.66 24.04
CA PRO A 592 -10.50 1.15 23.07
C PRO A 592 -11.89 1.77 23.23
N GLU A 593 -12.26 2.15 24.46
CA GLU A 593 -13.59 2.61 24.86
C GLU A 593 -13.49 3.73 25.91
N PRO A 594 -14.53 4.57 26.06
CA PRO A 594 -14.56 5.58 27.11
C PRO A 594 -14.64 4.92 28.49
N ALA A 595 -13.90 5.46 29.45
CA ALA A 595 -14.00 5.08 30.85
C ALA A 595 -13.67 6.27 31.75
N PHE A 596 -14.07 6.19 33.03
CA PHE A 596 -13.58 7.13 34.03
C PHE A 596 -12.08 6.90 34.27
N TRP A 597 -11.29 7.96 34.12
CA TRP A 597 -9.86 7.98 34.42
C TRP A 597 -9.67 8.26 35.92
N ARG A 598 -9.85 7.22 36.73
CA ARG A 598 -9.74 7.25 38.19
C ARG A 598 -8.37 7.71 38.63
N GLY A 599 -8.31 8.70 39.53
CA GLY A 599 -7.07 9.16 40.16
C GLY A 599 -7.02 8.91 41.66
N GLN A 600 -8.04 9.35 42.39
CA GLN A 600 -8.08 9.33 43.86
C GLN A 600 -9.42 8.81 44.38
N THR A 601 -9.39 8.22 45.58
CA THR A 601 -10.56 7.72 46.29
C THR A 601 -10.62 8.29 47.69
N PHE A 602 -11.84 8.51 48.18
CA PHE A 602 -12.11 8.98 49.54
C PHE A 602 -13.11 8.04 50.21
N ASP A 603 -12.83 7.67 51.45
CA ASP A 603 -13.64 6.73 52.22
C ASP A 603 -14.38 7.41 53.39
N THR A 604 -13.83 8.49 53.93
CA THR A 604 -14.32 9.13 55.15
C THR A 604 -14.87 10.52 54.85
N PHE A 605 -16.09 10.80 55.32
CA PHE A 605 -16.76 12.10 55.18
C PHE A 605 -17.20 12.60 56.55
N ASP A 606 -16.94 13.87 56.86
CA ASP A 606 -17.26 14.48 58.15
C ASP A 606 -18.54 15.33 58.15
N GLY A 607 -19.22 15.41 57.00
CA GLY A 607 -20.36 16.31 56.77
C GLY A 607 -20.03 17.48 55.85
N ARG A 608 -18.76 17.76 55.59
CA ARG A 608 -18.31 18.82 54.66
C ARG A 608 -17.10 18.41 53.81
N ARG A 609 -16.14 17.69 54.39
CA ARG A 609 -14.88 17.30 53.76
C ARG A 609 -14.75 15.81 53.64
N TRP A 610 -14.16 15.40 52.52
CA TRP A 610 -13.73 14.04 52.28
C TRP A 610 -12.25 13.85 52.64
N TYR A 611 -11.92 12.71 53.20
CA TYR A 611 -10.57 12.31 53.58
C TYR A 611 -10.19 11.02 52.87
N ALA A 612 -8.98 11.00 52.31
CA ALA A 612 -8.40 9.79 51.74
C ALA A 612 -7.91 8.87 52.87
N ASP A 613 -7.75 7.58 52.56
CA ASP A 613 -7.28 6.56 53.51
C ASP A 613 -5.95 6.98 54.18
N GLU A 614 -5.77 6.74 55.47
CA GLU A 614 -4.51 7.02 56.15
C GLU A 614 -3.38 6.05 55.73
N ASP A 615 -3.73 4.87 55.21
CA ASP A 615 -2.78 3.89 54.69
C ASP A 615 -2.20 4.34 53.34
N GLN A 616 -0.93 4.75 53.37
CA GLN A 616 -0.14 5.14 52.20
C GLN A 616 0.18 3.98 51.24
N GLY A 617 -0.22 2.76 51.57
CA GLY A 617 -0.10 1.59 50.71
C GLY A 617 1.28 0.96 50.72
N ARG A 618 1.46 0.00 49.81
CA ARG A 618 2.70 -0.77 49.66
C ARG A 618 3.41 -0.37 48.37
N ARG A 619 4.73 -0.23 48.44
CA ARG A 619 5.60 0.02 47.28
C ARG A 619 5.78 -1.25 46.44
N TYR A 620 5.73 -1.08 45.13
CA TYR A 620 6.06 -2.07 44.12
C TYR A 620 7.07 -1.50 43.15
N ASP A 621 8.14 -2.26 42.89
CA ASP A 621 9.26 -1.79 42.08
C ASP A 621 8.94 -1.86 40.58
N GLY A 622 9.24 -0.76 39.86
CA GLY A 622 9.08 -0.67 38.40
C GLY A 622 10.15 -1.44 37.60
N PRO A 623 10.08 -1.45 36.26
CA PRO A 623 9.13 -0.71 35.43
C PRO A 623 7.87 -1.50 35.05
N VAL A 624 7.77 -2.78 35.42
CA VAL A 624 6.60 -3.64 35.17
C VAL A 624 6.05 -4.11 36.50
N ILE A 625 4.87 -3.60 36.87
CA ILE A 625 4.26 -3.78 38.18
C ILE A 625 2.99 -4.59 38.02
N ASP A 626 2.94 -5.80 38.58
CA ASP A 626 1.69 -6.55 38.73
C ASP A 626 0.94 -6.01 39.96
N VAL A 627 -0.25 -5.44 39.72
CA VAL A 627 -1.02 -4.76 40.76
C VAL A 627 -1.84 -5.79 41.54
N PRO A 628 -1.71 -5.84 42.88
CA PRO A 628 -2.50 -6.74 43.71
C PRO A 628 -3.98 -6.35 43.73
N SER A 629 -4.87 -7.31 43.98
CA SER A 629 -6.29 -7.03 44.22
C SER A 629 -6.48 -6.20 45.50
N THR A 630 -7.30 -5.16 45.40
CA THR A 630 -7.61 -4.22 46.48
C THR A 630 -8.90 -4.61 47.22
N ILE A 631 -9.22 -3.90 48.31
CA ILE A 631 -10.43 -4.16 49.10
C ILE A 631 -11.66 -4.02 48.20
N GLY A 632 -12.55 -5.01 48.25
CA GLY A 632 -13.76 -5.08 47.42
C GLY A 632 -13.57 -5.61 46.00
N ASN A 633 -12.34 -5.83 45.54
CA ASN A 633 -12.01 -6.38 44.20
C ASN A 633 -11.49 -7.83 44.23
N ILE A 634 -11.68 -8.53 45.35
CA ILE A 634 -10.97 -9.78 45.67
C ILE A 634 -11.49 -10.99 44.85
N ARG A 635 -12.73 -10.94 44.34
CA ARG A 635 -13.29 -11.99 43.47
C ARG A 635 -14.45 -11.48 42.61
N VAL A 636 -14.30 -11.60 41.29
CA VAL A 636 -15.44 -11.58 40.37
C VAL A 636 -16.01 -12.99 40.29
N ALA A 637 -17.33 -13.13 40.21
CA ALA A 637 -17.97 -14.43 40.05
C ALA A 637 -17.50 -15.13 38.76
N SER A 638 -17.29 -16.45 38.81
CA SER A 638 -16.65 -17.20 37.73
C SER A 638 -17.46 -17.28 36.42
N ASP A 639 -18.75 -16.96 36.49
CA ASP A 639 -19.69 -16.89 35.37
C ASP A 639 -19.79 -15.50 34.74
N VAL A 640 -19.06 -14.51 35.26
CA VAL A 640 -18.96 -13.16 34.67
C VAL A 640 -17.75 -13.12 33.75
N ASP A 641 -18.00 -12.79 32.48
CA ASP A 641 -16.93 -12.57 31.50
C ASP A 641 -16.11 -11.33 31.92
N VAL A 642 -14.79 -11.50 32.02
CA VAL A 642 -13.85 -10.43 32.33
C VAL A 642 -12.90 -10.27 31.15
N ASP A 643 -12.86 -9.07 30.58
CA ASP A 643 -11.88 -8.72 29.56
C ASP A 643 -10.73 -7.93 30.19
N GLU A 644 -9.56 -7.98 29.56
CA GLU A 644 -8.49 -7.01 29.82
C GLU A 644 -8.41 -6.01 28.68
N PHE A 645 -8.17 -4.75 29.02
CA PHE A 645 -7.92 -3.69 28.05
C PHE A 645 -6.79 -2.78 28.52
N VAL A 646 -6.20 -2.07 27.56
CA VAL A 646 -4.99 -1.28 27.77
C VAL A 646 -5.30 0.19 27.62
N GLN A 647 -4.78 0.99 28.55
CA GLN A 647 -4.81 2.44 28.52
C GLN A 647 -3.38 2.97 28.49
N THR A 648 -3.09 3.91 27.61
CA THR A 648 -1.81 4.63 27.63
C THR A 648 -2.09 6.11 27.82
N TYR A 649 -1.48 6.68 28.86
CA TYR A 649 -1.64 8.06 29.27
C TYR A 649 -0.45 8.87 28.76
N TYR A 650 -0.73 10.00 28.12
CA TYR A 650 0.24 10.96 27.60
C TYR A 650 -0.04 12.33 28.22
N PHE A 651 0.84 12.84 29.07
CA PHE A 651 0.62 14.14 29.71
C PHE A 651 1.11 15.30 28.86
N GLU A 652 0.36 16.40 28.89
CA GLU A 652 0.72 17.67 28.24
C GLU A 652 1.07 18.78 29.21
N ARG A 653 0.96 18.48 30.52
CA ARG A 653 1.21 19.40 31.63
C ARG A 653 1.85 18.61 32.75
N ASP A 654 2.55 19.32 33.63
CA ASP A 654 3.02 18.76 34.88
C ASP A 654 1.82 18.37 35.75
N MET A 655 1.84 17.13 36.24
CA MET A 655 0.75 16.51 36.97
C MET A 655 1.22 15.99 38.34
N PRO A 656 0.31 15.86 39.32
CA PRO A 656 0.64 15.26 40.60
C PRO A 656 1.10 13.80 40.40
N ASN A 657 1.68 13.19 41.44
CA ASN A 657 2.12 11.79 41.43
C ASN A 657 0.98 10.75 41.40
N VAL A 658 -0.20 11.13 40.90
CA VAL A 658 -1.39 10.29 40.79
C VAL A 658 -1.32 9.47 39.51
N VAL A 659 -1.28 8.14 39.65
CA VAL A 659 -1.32 7.23 38.49
C VAL A 659 -2.79 6.97 38.15
N PHE A 660 -3.24 7.57 37.06
CA PHE A 660 -4.60 7.40 36.54
C PHE A 660 -4.79 6.02 35.91
N HIS A 661 -5.98 5.46 36.07
CA HIS A 661 -6.36 4.19 35.48
C HIS A 661 -7.88 4.11 35.31
N ALA A 662 -8.34 3.18 34.48
CA ALA A 662 -9.74 2.84 34.38
C ALA A 662 -10.00 1.48 35.02
N GLU A 663 -11.20 1.28 35.55
CA GLU A 663 -11.66 -0.02 36.09
C GLU A 663 -10.69 -0.59 37.16
N ARG A 664 -10.19 -1.81 36.96
CA ARG A 664 -9.31 -2.52 37.89
C ARG A 664 -7.93 -2.73 37.29
N PRO A 665 -6.92 -1.97 37.71
CA PRO A 665 -5.56 -2.13 37.18
C PRO A 665 -5.02 -3.49 37.62
N VAL A 666 -4.51 -4.27 36.67
CA VAL A 666 -3.85 -5.56 36.90
C VAL A 666 -2.36 -5.50 36.63
N ARG A 667 -1.93 -4.60 35.73
CA ARG A 667 -0.51 -4.38 35.42
C ARG A 667 -0.25 -2.93 35.02
N ILE A 668 0.89 -2.38 35.45
CA ILE A 668 1.34 -1.03 35.09
C ILE A 668 2.74 -1.11 34.49
N PHE A 669 2.97 -0.33 33.44
CA PHE A 669 4.26 -0.13 32.80
C PHE A 669 4.67 1.34 32.97
N ILE A 670 5.53 1.63 33.94
CA ILE A 670 5.95 2.99 34.30
C ILE A 670 7.39 2.97 34.82
N GLU A 671 8.21 3.95 34.46
CA GLU A 671 9.65 4.00 34.77
C GLU A 671 9.99 4.43 36.20
N THR A 672 9.08 4.21 37.14
CA THR A 672 9.19 4.59 38.56
C THR A 672 8.48 3.54 39.42
N ASP A 673 8.66 3.61 40.73
CA ASP A 673 7.97 2.70 41.63
C ASP A 673 6.56 3.22 41.92
N VAL A 674 5.63 2.30 42.18
CA VAL A 674 4.23 2.66 42.47
C VAL A 674 3.83 2.16 43.84
N PHE A 675 3.20 3.04 44.62
CA PHE A 675 2.51 2.72 45.86
C PHE A 675 1.07 2.36 45.55
N VAL A 676 0.67 1.14 45.93
CA VAL A 676 -0.69 0.62 45.78
C VAL A 676 -1.38 0.69 47.13
N ARG A 677 -2.42 1.53 47.23
CA ARG A 677 -3.20 1.75 48.45
C ARG A 677 -4.35 0.74 48.58
N PRO A 678 -4.85 0.46 49.81
CA PRO A 678 -5.91 -0.55 50.03
C PRO A 678 -7.24 -0.23 49.33
N ASP A 679 -7.54 1.06 49.18
CA ASP A 679 -8.65 1.61 48.42
C ASP A 679 -8.47 1.48 46.89
N GLY A 680 -7.25 1.16 46.42
CA GLY A 680 -6.86 1.03 45.03
C GLY A 680 -6.39 2.32 44.35
N ALA A 681 -6.22 3.41 45.10
CA ALA A 681 -5.52 4.58 44.59
C ALA A 681 -4.04 4.23 44.35
N LEU A 682 -3.47 4.79 43.29
CA LEU A 682 -2.11 4.50 42.85
C LEU A 682 -1.26 5.77 42.86
N ARG A 683 -0.04 5.67 43.41
CA ARG A 683 0.89 6.81 43.52
C ARG A 683 2.27 6.47 42.96
N ALA A 684 2.78 7.30 42.07
CA ALA A 684 4.16 7.20 41.60
C ALA A 684 5.13 7.69 42.69
N SER A 685 6.33 7.12 42.74
CA SER A 685 7.40 7.61 43.61
C SER A 685 8.00 8.94 43.18
N THR A 686 7.65 9.39 41.98
CA THR A 686 8.08 10.63 41.37
C THR A 686 6.87 11.45 40.90
N THR A 687 7.07 12.74 40.63
CA THR A 687 6.07 13.57 39.93
C THR A 687 5.89 13.10 38.49
N LEU A 688 4.77 13.47 37.86
CA LEU A 688 4.48 13.14 36.46
C LEU A 688 4.65 14.42 35.61
N PRO A 689 5.84 14.69 35.05
CA PRO A 689 6.09 15.91 34.28
C PRO A 689 5.30 15.94 32.96
N ASP A 690 5.29 17.09 32.29
CA ASP A 690 4.85 17.17 30.91
C ASP A 690 5.60 16.16 30.01
N GLU A 691 4.92 15.67 28.97
CA GLU A 691 5.40 14.59 28.08
C GLU A 691 5.57 13.21 28.76
N ALA A 692 5.22 13.06 30.04
CA ALA A 692 5.26 11.76 30.70
C ALA A 692 4.28 10.77 30.06
N VAL A 693 4.73 9.53 29.89
CA VAL A 693 3.96 8.44 29.30
C VAL A 693 4.03 7.19 30.18
N TYR A 694 2.89 6.55 30.42
CA TYR A 694 2.82 5.22 31.03
C TYR A 694 1.63 4.43 30.50
N THR A 695 1.67 3.11 30.69
CA THR A 695 0.60 2.21 30.25
C THR A 695 0.04 1.42 31.42
N VAL A 696 -1.28 1.27 31.47
CA VAL A 696 -2.01 0.46 32.45
C VAL A 696 -2.83 -0.59 31.70
N VAL A 697 -2.75 -1.83 32.15
CA VAL A 697 -3.67 -2.90 31.77
C VAL A 697 -4.67 -3.05 32.89
N SER A 698 -5.94 -2.94 32.56
CA SER A 698 -7.03 -3.12 33.50
C SER A 698 -7.92 -4.28 33.12
N SER A 699 -8.45 -4.96 34.12
CA SER A 699 -9.51 -5.95 33.98
C SER A 699 -10.88 -5.27 34.13
N ARG A 700 -11.82 -5.69 33.31
CA ARG A 700 -13.18 -5.15 33.25
C ARG A 700 -14.19 -6.29 33.20
N PRO A 701 -15.05 -6.43 34.21
CA PRO A 701 -16.20 -7.33 34.12
C PRO A 701 -17.20 -6.78 33.07
N ARG A 702 -17.67 -7.61 32.15
CA ARG A 702 -18.77 -7.25 31.23
C ARG A 702 -20.11 -7.31 31.97
N LEU A 703 -20.74 -6.16 32.14
CA LEU A 703 -21.92 -5.99 32.99
C LEU A 703 -23.03 -5.26 32.24
N ASP A 704 -24.23 -5.81 32.36
CA ASP A 704 -25.49 -5.17 31.99
C ASP A 704 -26.32 -4.86 33.25
N ALA A 705 -27.35 -4.03 33.09
CA ALA A 705 -28.26 -3.65 34.17
C ALA A 705 -28.92 -4.88 34.83
N ASP A 706 -29.28 -5.90 34.05
CA ASP A 706 -29.96 -7.10 34.56
C ASP A 706 -29.06 -7.92 35.49
N ARG A 707 -27.75 -7.97 35.23
CA ARG A 707 -26.80 -8.66 36.11
C ARG A 707 -26.63 -7.94 37.44
N LEU A 708 -26.63 -6.61 37.46
CA LEU A 708 -26.57 -5.82 38.69
C LEU A 708 -27.86 -6.00 39.53
N ARG A 709 -29.04 -6.02 38.89
CA ARG A 709 -30.32 -6.31 39.56
C ARG A 709 -30.37 -7.70 40.21
N GLN A 710 -29.81 -8.71 39.55
CA GLN A 710 -29.80 -10.10 40.06
C GLN A 710 -29.03 -10.26 41.38
N GLN A 711 -28.16 -9.32 41.72
CA GLN A 711 -27.42 -9.37 42.98
C GLN A 711 -28.29 -9.02 44.19
N GLY A 712 -29.47 -8.41 43.98
CA GLY A 712 -30.46 -8.14 45.03
C GLY A 712 -30.06 -6.98 45.95
N ASP A 713 -30.53 -7.03 47.19
CA ASP A 713 -30.17 -6.06 48.23
C ASP A 713 -28.79 -6.38 48.82
N ILE A 714 -27.83 -5.47 48.63
CA ILE A 714 -26.45 -5.59 49.11
C ILE A 714 -26.40 -5.55 50.65
N GLY A 715 -27.21 -4.68 51.28
CA GLY A 715 -27.23 -4.48 52.73
C GLY A 715 -27.62 -5.74 53.49
N GLU A 716 -28.59 -6.50 52.96
CA GLU A 716 -29.02 -7.79 53.51
C GLU A 716 -28.03 -8.93 53.24
N ARG A 717 -27.28 -8.86 52.13
CA ARG A 717 -26.35 -9.91 51.69
C ARG A 717 -24.93 -9.78 52.23
N LEU A 718 -24.59 -8.64 52.82
CA LEU A 718 -23.30 -8.40 53.46
C LEU A 718 -23.09 -9.34 54.65
N THR A 719 -22.23 -10.35 54.46
CA THR A 719 -21.75 -11.20 55.55
C THR A 719 -21.06 -10.36 56.64
N THR A 720 -21.00 -10.86 57.88
CA THR A 720 -20.31 -10.16 58.98
C THR A 720 -18.87 -9.79 58.64
N PHE A 721 -18.13 -10.71 58.01
CA PHE A 721 -16.75 -10.46 57.57
C PHE A 721 -16.68 -9.40 56.45
N GLY A 722 -17.61 -9.44 55.49
CA GLY A 722 -17.70 -8.42 54.44
C GLY A 722 -18.03 -7.03 54.99
N ARG A 723 -18.92 -6.96 55.99
CA ARG A 723 -19.28 -5.72 56.68
C ARG A 723 -18.10 -5.11 57.45
N GLU A 724 -17.28 -5.94 58.10
CA GLU A 724 -16.06 -5.48 58.78
C GLU A 724 -15.02 -4.98 57.77
N ALA A 725 -14.82 -5.69 56.67
CA ALA A 725 -13.88 -5.30 55.62
C ALA A 725 -14.30 -4.04 54.82
N LEU A 726 -15.59 -3.68 54.86
CA LEU A 726 -16.15 -2.52 54.16
C LEU A 726 -16.71 -1.46 55.13
N ALA A 727 -16.30 -1.49 56.40
CA ALA A 727 -16.88 -0.66 57.45
C ALA A 727 -16.75 0.85 57.15
N ASP A 728 -15.58 1.28 56.67
CA ASP A 728 -15.32 2.70 56.34
C ASP A 728 -16.19 3.17 55.16
N TYR A 729 -16.44 2.28 54.20
CA TYR A 729 -17.34 2.53 53.06
C TYR A 729 -18.83 2.51 53.41
N LEU A 730 -19.18 2.16 54.65
CA LEU A 730 -20.54 2.19 55.20
C LEU A 730 -20.72 3.33 56.22
N ALA A 731 -19.66 4.04 56.56
CA ALA A 731 -19.70 5.08 57.58
C ALA A 731 -20.53 6.28 57.12
N VAL A 732 -21.57 6.60 57.90
CA VAL A 732 -22.43 7.78 57.71
C VAL A 732 -21.97 8.87 58.70
N PRO A 733 -21.74 10.12 58.25
CA PRO A 733 -21.36 11.22 59.13
C PRO A 733 -22.39 11.45 60.23
N ALA A 734 -21.92 11.78 61.43
CA ALA A 734 -22.80 12.11 62.57
C ALA A 734 -23.65 13.37 62.32
N THR A 735 -23.26 14.21 61.35
CA THR A 735 -23.98 15.41 60.91
C THR A 735 -25.19 15.11 60.01
N THR A 736 -25.27 13.89 59.46
CA THR A 736 -26.35 13.50 58.53
C THR A 736 -27.71 13.67 59.18
N THR A 737 -28.55 14.49 58.57
CA THR A 737 -29.85 14.87 59.14
C THR A 737 -30.91 13.76 59.00
N PRO A 738 -31.91 13.70 59.91
CA PRO A 738 -33.06 12.81 59.75
C PRO A 738 -33.76 12.99 58.39
N GLU A 739 -33.87 14.22 57.91
CA GLU A 739 -34.50 14.55 56.62
C GLU A 739 -33.76 13.89 55.44
N THR A 740 -32.42 13.88 55.45
CA THR A 740 -31.61 13.18 54.45
C THR A 740 -31.87 11.67 54.47
N ILE A 741 -31.97 11.07 55.66
CA ILE A 741 -32.25 9.63 55.82
C ILE A 741 -33.67 9.30 55.34
N GLU A 742 -34.66 10.11 55.74
CA GLU A 742 -36.06 9.95 55.32
C GLU A 742 -36.23 10.09 53.80
N LEU A 743 -35.51 11.01 53.16
CA LEU A 743 -35.51 11.13 51.70
C LEU A 743 -34.94 9.86 51.05
N ALA A 744 -33.79 9.37 51.53
CA ALA A 744 -33.19 8.14 51.03
C ALA A 744 -34.16 6.94 51.17
N GLU A 745 -34.77 6.75 52.35
CA GLU A 745 -35.77 5.70 52.59
C GLU A 745 -36.99 5.82 51.66
N GLN A 746 -37.47 7.05 51.42
CA GLN A 746 -38.61 7.30 50.53
C GLN A 746 -38.28 6.96 49.07
N LEU A 747 -37.09 7.30 48.61
CA LEU A 747 -36.65 7.03 47.23
C LEU A 747 -36.32 5.55 47.01
N ALA A 748 -35.82 4.86 48.04
CA ALA A 748 -35.59 3.43 48.02
C ALA A 748 -36.90 2.62 48.09
N ALA A 749 -38.01 3.25 48.51
CA ALA A 749 -39.28 2.56 48.72
C ALA A 749 -39.81 1.91 47.43
N GLY A 750 -39.90 0.57 47.45
CA GLY A 750 -40.42 -0.22 46.33
C GLY A 750 -39.35 -0.80 45.40
N ALA A 751 -38.09 -0.40 45.54
CA ALA A 751 -36.98 -1.10 44.90
C ALA A 751 -36.75 -2.46 45.58
N THR A 752 -36.45 -3.50 44.79
CA THR A 752 -36.20 -4.86 45.31
C THR A 752 -34.73 -5.26 45.27
N ASN A 753 -33.87 -4.37 44.80
CA ASN A 753 -32.43 -4.58 44.65
C ASN A 753 -31.70 -3.24 44.73
N SER A 754 -30.43 -3.25 45.14
CA SER A 754 -29.66 -2.03 45.35
C SER A 754 -29.35 -1.27 44.06
N TYR A 755 -29.31 -1.93 42.90
CA TYR A 755 -29.10 -1.25 41.62
C TYR A 755 -30.26 -0.31 41.28
N ASP A 756 -31.50 -0.76 41.43
CA ASP A 756 -32.67 0.10 41.22
C ASP A 756 -32.79 1.22 42.28
N VAL A 757 -32.24 1.02 43.50
CA VAL A 757 -32.10 2.09 44.50
C VAL A 757 -31.14 3.18 44.00
N VAL A 758 -29.97 2.79 43.48
CA VAL A 758 -29.01 3.74 42.91
C VAL A 758 -29.64 4.53 41.76
N LEU A 759 -30.31 3.87 40.83
CA LEU A 759 -30.99 4.53 39.71
C LEU A 759 -32.12 5.47 40.17
N ALA A 760 -32.86 5.11 41.23
CA ALA A 760 -33.89 5.99 41.79
C ALA A 760 -33.29 7.27 42.38
N TYR A 761 -32.12 7.18 43.00
CA TYR A 761 -31.42 8.33 43.57
C TYR A 761 -30.83 9.21 42.46
N GLU A 762 -30.19 8.61 41.46
CA GLU A 762 -29.69 9.35 40.29
C GLU A 762 -30.80 10.08 39.56
N ALA A 763 -31.94 9.41 39.32
CA ALA A 763 -33.11 10.02 38.69
C ALA A 763 -33.67 11.18 39.53
N TRP A 764 -33.78 11.01 40.85
CA TRP A 764 -34.24 12.09 41.72
C TRP A 764 -33.28 13.27 41.71
N LEU A 765 -31.97 13.03 41.81
CA LEU A 765 -30.96 14.10 41.75
C LEU A 765 -31.06 14.84 40.43
N ALA A 766 -31.10 14.13 39.29
CA ALA A 766 -31.24 14.72 37.96
C ALA A 766 -32.50 15.59 37.80
N ASP A 767 -33.61 15.22 38.44
CA ASP A 767 -34.89 15.95 38.36
C ASP A 767 -35.01 17.11 39.36
N ASN A 768 -34.24 17.10 40.45
CA ASN A 768 -34.46 18.01 41.60
C ASN A 768 -33.30 18.96 41.89
N VAL A 769 -32.13 18.79 41.28
CA VAL A 769 -30.95 19.64 41.48
C VAL A 769 -30.45 20.21 40.15
N GLU A 770 -29.77 21.35 40.19
CA GLU A 770 -29.19 21.98 38.99
C GLU A 770 -27.67 22.10 39.13
N TYR A 771 -26.97 21.82 38.03
CA TYR A 771 -25.50 21.85 37.99
C TYR A 771 -25.01 23.30 37.83
N ASP A 772 -24.36 23.86 38.86
CA ASP A 772 -23.79 25.21 38.84
C ASP A 772 -22.41 25.27 39.53
N LEU A 773 -21.40 25.71 38.78
CA LEU A 773 -20.03 25.89 39.28
C LEU A 773 -19.89 27.06 40.27
N ASN A 774 -20.91 27.92 40.37
CA ASN A 774 -20.98 29.04 41.30
C ASN A 774 -21.90 28.78 42.48
N ALA A 775 -22.24 27.51 42.75
CA ALA A 775 -23.04 27.10 43.90
C ALA A 775 -22.59 27.80 45.21
N PRO A 776 -23.56 28.20 46.05
CA PRO A 776 -23.26 28.78 47.36
C PRO A 776 -22.56 27.75 48.27
N LEU A 777 -21.80 28.26 49.24
CA LEU A 777 -21.15 27.42 50.24
C LEU A 777 -22.12 27.19 51.40
N PRO A 778 -22.17 25.99 51.99
CA PRO A 778 -22.93 25.76 53.22
C PRO A 778 -22.34 26.59 54.37
N ASP A 779 -23.20 27.08 55.27
CA ASP A 779 -22.75 27.86 56.42
C ASP A 779 -21.83 27.04 57.34
N PRO A 780 -20.90 27.66 58.08
CA PRO A 780 -19.99 26.93 58.95
C PRO A 780 -20.74 26.07 59.98
N GLY A 781 -20.51 24.74 59.93
CA GLY A 781 -21.11 23.77 60.84
C GLY A 781 -22.43 23.18 60.36
N GLU A 782 -22.94 23.57 59.19
CA GLU A 782 -24.05 22.89 58.52
C GLU A 782 -23.55 21.67 57.73
N ASP A 783 -24.43 20.68 57.60
CA ASP A 783 -24.16 19.48 56.79
C ASP A 783 -24.30 19.83 55.30
N ALA A 784 -23.21 19.69 54.55
CA ALA A 784 -23.14 20.10 53.15
C ALA A 784 -24.10 19.29 52.26
N VAL A 785 -24.41 18.04 52.64
CA VAL A 785 -25.37 17.20 51.91
C VAL A 785 -26.80 17.65 52.19
N HIS A 786 -27.14 18.03 53.42
CA HIS A 786 -28.45 18.60 53.74
C HIS A 786 -28.70 19.90 52.98
N ASP A 787 -27.77 20.87 53.07
CA ASP A 787 -27.90 22.16 52.38
C ASP A 787 -28.11 21.95 50.87
N PHE A 788 -27.29 21.11 50.25
CA PHE A 788 -27.39 20.79 48.83
C PHE A 788 -28.76 20.17 48.46
N LEU A 789 -29.26 19.20 49.22
CA LEU A 789 -30.49 18.48 48.88
C LEU A 789 -31.77 19.31 49.12
N PHE A 790 -31.78 20.14 50.15
CA PHE A 790 -33.02 20.76 50.64
C PHE A 790 -33.07 22.27 50.47
N ASP A 791 -31.94 22.96 50.63
CA ASP A 791 -31.89 24.42 50.68
C ASP A 791 -31.44 25.02 49.35
N THR A 792 -30.22 24.69 48.90
CA THR A 792 -29.60 25.34 47.74
C THR A 792 -29.97 24.67 46.42
N ARG A 793 -29.90 23.33 46.35
CA ARG A 793 -30.17 22.52 45.14
C ARG A 793 -29.37 22.94 43.89
N LEU A 794 -28.32 23.71 44.11
CA LEU A 794 -27.35 24.14 43.12
C LEU A 794 -26.02 23.55 43.53
N GLY A 795 -25.38 22.80 42.65
CA GLY A 795 -24.10 22.20 42.99
C GLY A 795 -23.30 21.72 41.80
N PHE A 796 -22.11 21.22 42.07
CA PHE A 796 -21.22 20.63 41.07
C PHE A 796 -20.92 19.16 41.43
N CYS A 797 -20.10 18.48 40.64
CA CYS A 797 -19.99 17.02 40.69
C CYS A 797 -19.61 16.47 42.08
N GLU A 798 -18.71 17.12 42.82
CA GLU A 798 -18.33 16.72 44.18
C GLU A 798 -19.52 16.73 45.14
N GLN A 799 -20.36 17.76 45.13
CA GLN A 799 -21.52 17.88 46.01
C GLN A 799 -22.59 16.83 45.65
N ILE A 800 -22.83 16.64 44.36
CA ILE A 800 -23.82 15.68 43.87
C ILE A 800 -23.38 14.25 44.18
N ALA A 801 -22.13 13.91 43.91
CA ALA A 801 -21.54 12.61 44.23
C ALA A 801 -21.49 12.37 45.75
N SER A 802 -21.22 13.41 46.55
CA SER A 802 -21.27 13.32 48.01
C SER A 802 -22.68 12.98 48.52
N ALA A 803 -23.71 13.67 47.99
CA ALA A 803 -25.09 13.42 48.36
C ALA A 803 -25.53 12.00 47.99
N LEU A 804 -25.21 11.54 46.78
CA LEU A 804 -25.47 10.16 46.36
C LEU A 804 -24.76 9.15 47.28
N THR A 805 -23.48 9.38 47.58
CA THR A 805 -22.68 8.52 48.46
C THR A 805 -23.30 8.41 49.84
N VAL A 806 -23.62 9.54 50.49
CA VAL A 806 -24.22 9.57 51.84
C VAL A 806 -25.59 8.90 51.83
N MET A 807 -26.48 9.23 50.89
CA MET A 807 -27.79 8.60 50.79
C MET A 807 -27.68 7.07 50.63
N LEU A 808 -26.75 6.56 49.83
CA LEU A 808 -26.53 5.12 49.68
C LEU A 808 -26.00 4.46 50.96
N ARG A 809 -25.06 5.12 51.68
CA ARG A 809 -24.55 4.59 52.95
C ARG A 809 -25.64 4.50 54.01
N THR A 810 -26.61 5.41 54.04
CA THR A 810 -27.77 5.32 54.96
C THR A 810 -28.61 4.05 54.73
N GLN A 811 -28.61 3.50 53.51
CA GLN A 811 -29.28 2.25 53.16
C GLN A 811 -28.38 1.01 53.33
N GLY A 812 -27.20 1.16 53.92
CA GLY A 812 -26.26 0.04 54.12
C GLY A 812 -25.61 -0.46 52.83
N VAL A 813 -25.57 0.38 51.79
CA VAL A 813 -24.86 0.09 50.54
C VAL A 813 -23.42 0.65 50.66
N PRO A 814 -22.37 -0.19 50.56
CA PRO A 814 -21.00 0.28 50.64
C PRO A 814 -20.64 1.12 49.41
N THR A 815 -20.19 2.34 49.65
CA THR A 815 -19.86 3.32 48.61
C THR A 815 -18.59 4.08 48.94
N ARG A 816 -17.93 4.60 47.91
CA ARG A 816 -16.83 5.55 48.04
C ARG A 816 -16.93 6.66 47.02
N LEU A 817 -16.41 7.82 47.40
CA LEU A 817 -16.25 8.93 46.48
C LEU A 817 -14.95 8.72 45.68
N VAL A 818 -15.01 9.01 44.39
CA VAL A 818 -13.85 8.90 43.49
C VAL A 818 -13.68 10.21 42.73
N THR A 819 -12.43 10.61 42.55
CA THR A 819 -12.06 11.78 41.74
C THR A 819 -11.07 11.39 40.66
N GLY A 820 -11.17 12.07 39.53
CA GLY A 820 -10.39 11.77 38.34
C GLY A 820 -10.83 12.63 37.18
N TYR A 821 -10.88 12.03 35.99
CA TYR A 821 -11.38 12.69 34.79
C TYR A 821 -12.45 11.84 34.11
N ILE A 822 -13.48 12.48 33.54
CA ILE A 822 -14.35 11.83 32.56
C ILE A 822 -13.56 11.51 31.27
N PRO A 823 -14.08 10.65 30.37
CA PRO A 823 -13.35 10.23 29.18
C PRO A 823 -12.76 11.38 28.36
N GLY A 824 -13.45 12.52 28.25
CA GLY A 824 -13.09 13.61 27.34
C GLY A 824 -13.53 13.34 25.90
N ALA A 825 -13.13 14.20 24.97
CA ALA A 825 -13.50 14.07 23.56
C ALA A 825 -12.64 13.01 22.86
N ARG A 826 -13.25 12.05 22.16
CA ARG A 826 -12.52 11.00 21.43
C ARG A 826 -12.20 11.42 20.00
N ASP A 827 -10.93 11.41 19.62
CA ASP A 827 -10.51 11.45 18.23
C ASP A 827 -10.62 10.04 17.61
N THR A 828 -11.50 9.91 16.63
CA THR A 828 -11.87 8.63 16.02
C THR A 828 -10.79 8.03 15.12
N VAL A 829 -9.80 8.82 14.69
CA VAL A 829 -8.75 8.35 13.78
C VAL A 829 -7.54 7.83 14.54
N THR A 830 -7.17 8.52 15.60
CA THR A 830 -6.10 8.15 16.53
C THR A 830 -6.56 7.16 17.59
N GLY A 831 -7.87 7.10 17.88
CA GLY A 831 -8.46 6.33 18.98
C GLY A 831 -8.07 6.88 20.35
N VAL A 832 -7.80 8.18 20.44
CA VAL A 832 -7.29 8.86 21.64
C VAL A 832 -8.35 9.79 22.19
N PHE A 833 -8.54 9.74 23.50
CA PHE A 833 -9.35 10.68 24.23
C PHE A 833 -8.52 11.90 24.63
N GLU A 834 -8.99 13.08 24.27
CA GLU A 834 -8.44 14.36 24.70
C GLU A 834 -9.11 14.80 26.00
N VAL A 835 -8.34 14.82 27.08
CA VAL A 835 -8.81 15.14 28.43
C VAL A 835 -8.32 16.52 28.83
N ARG A 836 -9.26 17.41 29.11
CA ARG A 836 -9.03 18.80 29.52
C ARG A 836 -9.08 18.93 31.03
N ALA A 837 -8.50 20.00 31.58
CA ALA A 837 -8.61 20.25 33.02
C ALA A 837 -10.08 20.43 33.44
N SER A 838 -10.93 20.98 32.57
CA SER A 838 -12.39 21.10 32.73
C SER A 838 -13.12 19.75 32.87
N ASP A 839 -12.52 18.67 32.37
CA ASP A 839 -13.05 17.30 32.45
C ASP A 839 -12.76 16.64 33.81
N ALA A 840 -12.11 17.34 34.74
CA ALA A 840 -11.92 16.85 36.10
C ALA A 840 -13.27 16.70 36.80
N HIS A 841 -13.44 15.53 37.43
CA HIS A 841 -14.76 15.07 37.82
C HIS A 841 -14.76 14.19 39.07
N ALA A 842 -15.91 14.14 39.73
CA ALA A 842 -16.16 13.30 40.90
C ALA A 842 -17.39 12.42 40.66
N TRP A 843 -17.29 11.14 41.02
CA TRP A 843 -18.38 10.16 40.91
C TRP A 843 -18.39 9.21 42.11
N VAL A 844 -19.36 8.30 42.13
CA VAL A 844 -19.54 7.33 43.20
C VAL A 844 -19.20 5.93 42.69
N GLU A 845 -18.39 5.19 43.44
CA GLU A 845 -18.27 3.75 43.22
C GLU A 845 -19.09 2.98 44.28
N VAL A 846 -19.94 2.08 43.81
CA VAL A 846 -20.83 1.23 44.62
C VAL A 846 -20.31 -0.20 44.57
N TRP A 847 -20.18 -0.84 45.74
CA TRP A 847 -19.67 -2.20 45.81
C TRP A 847 -20.78 -3.24 45.63
N PHE A 848 -20.59 -4.18 44.70
CA PHE A 848 -21.50 -5.30 44.44
C PHE A 848 -20.85 -6.66 44.80
N PRO A 849 -21.57 -7.62 45.42
CA PRO A 849 -20.99 -8.88 45.91
C PRO A 849 -20.29 -9.76 44.88
N GLU A 850 -20.84 -9.87 43.67
CA GLU A 850 -20.32 -10.75 42.61
C GLU A 850 -19.42 -10.02 41.62
N THR A 851 -19.55 -8.70 41.56
CA THR A 851 -18.93 -7.90 40.51
C THR A 851 -17.96 -6.86 41.04
N GLY A 852 -17.88 -6.61 42.36
CA GLY A 852 -17.01 -5.64 43.04
C GLY A 852 -17.45 -4.19 42.87
N TRP A 853 -16.53 -3.23 42.98
CA TRP A 853 -16.81 -1.80 42.77
C TRP A 853 -17.26 -1.49 41.34
N GLN A 854 -18.33 -0.70 41.21
CA GLN A 854 -18.96 -0.24 39.96
C GLN A 854 -19.23 1.27 40.02
N ALA A 855 -18.91 2.01 38.96
CA ALA A 855 -19.07 3.46 38.91
C ALA A 855 -20.52 3.87 38.59
N PHE A 856 -21.00 4.89 39.29
CA PHE A 856 -22.30 5.54 39.13
C PHE A 856 -22.12 7.04 39.22
N ASP A 857 -22.84 7.77 38.37
CA ASP A 857 -22.69 9.19 38.24
C ASP A 857 -23.98 9.85 37.71
N PRO A 858 -24.68 10.62 38.55
CA PRO A 858 -25.88 11.35 38.14
C PRO A 858 -25.57 12.56 37.24
N THR A 859 -24.31 12.96 37.10
CA THR A 859 -23.87 14.17 36.39
C THR A 859 -23.18 13.91 35.06
N ALA A 860 -22.64 12.70 34.84
CA ALA A 860 -22.06 12.30 33.58
C ALA A 860 -22.42 10.84 33.23
N GLY A 861 -22.90 10.61 32.01
CA GLY A 861 -23.23 9.27 31.54
C GLY A 861 -22.02 8.58 30.89
N VAL A 862 -21.38 7.66 31.63
CA VAL A 862 -20.50 6.64 31.03
C VAL A 862 -21.27 5.32 30.98
N PRO A 863 -21.47 4.70 29.80
CA PRO A 863 -22.29 3.51 29.67
C PRO A 863 -21.70 2.33 30.46
N LEU A 864 -22.56 1.41 30.89
CA LEU A 864 -22.11 0.14 31.48
C LEU A 864 -21.26 -0.63 30.47
N SER A 865 -20.34 -1.46 30.96
CA SER A 865 -19.33 -2.11 30.12
C SER A 865 -19.89 -3.05 29.04
N ALA A 866 -21.11 -3.59 29.21
CA ALA A 866 -21.79 -4.37 28.16
C ALA A 866 -22.67 -3.52 27.22
N GLU A 867 -22.94 -2.26 27.58
CA GLU A 867 -23.79 -1.31 26.84
C GLU A 867 -22.97 -0.35 25.96
N ALA A 868 -21.65 -0.27 26.18
CA ALA A 868 -20.74 0.42 25.28
C ALA A 868 -20.73 -0.26 23.90
N GLU A 869 -21.55 0.21 22.96
CA GLU A 869 -21.57 -0.32 21.59
C GLU A 869 -20.26 0.01 20.87
N ALA A 870 -19.50 -1.03 20.49
CA ALA A 870 -18.35 -0.87 19.61
C ALA A 870 -18.84 -0.56 18.18
N GLY A 871 -18.78 0.72 17.80
CA GLY A 871 -19.04 1.18 16.44
C GLY A 871 -18.10 0.54 15.41
N SER A 872 -18.44 0.67 14.12
CA SER A 872 -17.51 0.30 13.06
C SER A 872 -16.50 1.41 12.81
N VAL A 873 -15.28 1.07 12.38
CA VAL A 873 -14.26 2.07 12.03
C VAL A 873 -14.76 3.04 10.95
N GLY A 874 -15.60 2.56 10.02
CA GLY A 874 -16.15 3.38 8.94
C GLY A 874 -17.14 4.44 9.43
N GLU A 875 -17.96 4.12 10.42
CA GLU A 875 -18.93 5.04 11.03
C GLU A 875 -18.21 6.17 11.77
N GLU A 876 -17.28 5.82 12.66
CA GLU A 876 -16.49 6.79 13.43
C GLU A 876 -15.67 7.74 12.53
N LEU A 877 -15.18 7.25 11.38
CA LEU A 877 -14.49 8.07 10.38
C LEU A 877 -15.39 9.06 9.66
N ILE A 878 -16.61 8.65 9.31
CA ILE A 878 -17.57 9.53 8.65
C ILE A 878 -17.97 10.65 9.61
N ASP A 879 -18.23 10.31 10.86
CA ASP A 879 -18.55 11.28 11.90
C ASP A 879 -17.39 12.25 12.13
N GLY A 880 -16.16 11.75 12.31
CA GLY A 880 -14.97 12.59 12.45
C GLY A 880 -14.70 13.49 11.24
N LEU A 881 -14.89 12.98 10.01
CA LEU A 881 -14.77 13.78 8.79
C LEU A 881 -15.85 14.87 8.71
N SER A 882 -17.08 14.56 9.13
CA SER A 882 -18.16 15.53 9.15
C SER A 882 -17.89 16.66 10.14
N ALA A 883 -17.47 16.31 11.37
CA ALA A 883 -17.10 17.27 12.40
C ALA A 883 -15.93 18.16 11.96
N ALA A 884 -14.87 17.58 11.37
CA ALA A 884 -13.74 18.35 10.87
C ALA A 884 -14.11 19.30 9.71
N VAL A 885 -15.06 18.91 8.85
CA VAL A 885 -15.58 19.79 7.78
C VAL A 885 -16.40 20.92 8.38
N ASP A 886 -17.19 20.66 9.41
CA ASP A 886 -17.99 21.67 10.09
C ASP A 886 -17.10 22.69 10.83
N GLU A 887 -16.05 22.21 11.49
CA GLU A 887 -15.10 23.05 12.23
C GLU A 887 -14.16 23.85 11.31
N HIS A 888 -13.62 23.21 10.26
CA HIS A 888 -12.57 23.80 9.41
C HIS A 888 -13.03 24.16 7.99
N GLY A 889 -14.33 24.13 7.70
CA GLY A 889 -14.86 24.31 6.34
C GLY A 889 -14.39 25.57 5.62
N ALA A 890 -14.27 26.69 6.35
CA ALA A 890 -13.78 27.95 5.79
C ALA A 890 -12.29 27.88 5.37
N GLN A 891 -11.45 27.22 6.18
CA GLN A 891 -10.03 27.05 5.92
C GLN A 891 -9.82 26.09 4.73
N LEU A 892 -10.60 25.02 4.66
CA LEU A 892 -10.61 24.09 3.54
C LEU A 892 -11.00 24.78 2.23
N ALA A 893 -12.05 25.60 2.25
CA ALA A 893 -12.46 26.40 1.09
C ALA A 893 -11.35 27.36 0.64
N ALA A 894 -10.67 28.04 1.58
CA ALA A 894 -9.55 28.93 1.27
C ALA A 894 -8.36 28.17 0.64
N LEU A 895 -8.02 26.98 1.16
CA LEU A 895 -6.98 26.11 0.59
C LEU A 895 -7.32 25.67 -0.84
N LEU A 896 -8.57 25.31 -1.11
CA LEU A 896 -9.03 24.95 -2.46
C LEU A 896 -8.92 26.13 -3.42
N VAL A 897 -9.29 27.34 -2.98
CA VAL A 897 -9.13 28.56 -3.78
C VAL A 897 -7.64 28.84 -4.05
N LEU A 898 -6.78 28.76 -3.03
CA LEU A 898 -5.33 28.93 -3.19
C LEU A 898 -4.72 27.90 -4.14
N ALA A 899 -5.13 26.63 -4.03
CA ALA A 899 -4.71 25.57 -4.94
C ALA A 899 -5.16 25.84 -6.38
N ALA A 900 -6.40 26.30 -6.58
CA ALA A 900 -6.93 26.67 -7.88
C ALA A 900 -6.18 27.87 -8.49
N VAL A 901 -5.88 28.90 -7.68
CA VAL A 901 -5.10 30.07 -8.09
C VAL A 901 -3.66 29.69 -8.41
N GLY A 902 -3.03 28.85 -7.58
CA GLY A 902 -1.68 28.35 -7.79
C GLY A 902 -1.58 27.51 -9.05
N TYR A 903 -2.56 26.62 -9.28
CA TYR A 903 -2.65 25.83 -10.52
C TYR A 903 -2.88 26.72 -11.74
N GLY A 904 -3.79 27.71 -11.66
CA GLY A 904 -4.04 28.67 -12.73
C GLY A 904 -2.80 29.49 -13.07
N SER A 905 -2.05 29.93 -12.05
CA SER A 905 -0.79 30.67 -12.21
C SER A 905 0.30 29.81 -12.85
N TRP A 906 0.49 28.58 -12.37
CA TRP A 906 1.42 27.62 -12.98
C TRP A 906 1.06 27.34 -14.45
N TRP A 907 -0.24 27.15 -14.74
CA TRP A 907 -0.73 26.93 -16.09
C TRP A 907 -0.46 28.13 -16.99
N ALA A 908 -0.72 29.36 -16.50
CA ALA A 908 -0.45 30.59 -17.21
C ALA A 908 1.05 30.77 -17.50
N VAL A 909 1.92 30.55 -16.51
CA VAL A 909 3.39 30.60 -16.69
C VAL A 909 3.86 29.56 -17.71
N ARG A 910 3.34 28.34 -17.62
CA ARG A 910 3.65 27.26 -18.57
C ARG A 910 3.21 27.61 -19.98
N GLU A 911 2.04 28.22 -20.13
CA GLU A 911 1.50 28.64 -21.42
C GLU A 911 2.30 29.82 -22.01
N VAL A 912 2.68 30.80 -21.18
CA VAL A 912 3.60 31.88 -21.58
C VAL A 912 4.96 31.31 -22.01
N ALA A 913 5.53 30.38 -21.26
CA ALA A 913 6.78 29.72 -21.60
C ALA A 913 6.66 28.89 -22.90
N ARG A 914 5.53 28.21 -23.12
CA ARG A 914 5.22 27.50 -24.36
C ARG A 914 5.17 28.47 -25.54
N ARG A 915 4.45 29.59 -25.41
CA ARG A 915 4.34 30.63 -26.43
C ARG A 915 5.71 31.23 -26.77
N ARG A 916 6.54 31.53 -25.78
CA ARG A 916 7.92 32.02 -25.98
C ARG A 916 8.81 31.01 -26.73
N ARG A 917 8.76 29.73 -26.37
CA ARG A 917 9.59 28.69 -27.03
C ARG A 917 9.16 28.39 -28.47
N ARG A 918 7.86 28.48 -28.77
CA ARG A 918 7.29 28.20 -30.10
C ARG A 918 7.46 29.38 -31.06
N GLY A 919 7.57 30.61 -30.55
CA GLY A 919 7.61 31.81 -31.38
C GLY A 919 6.30 32.04 -32.15
N ARG A 920 6.27 33.09 -32.97
CA ARG A 920 5.06 33.50 -33.72
C ARG A 920 4.63 32.49 -34.78
N TRP A 921 5.58 31.88 -35.47
CA TRP A 921 5.36 30.84 -36.48
C TRP A 921 4.91 29.50 -35.88
N GLY A 922 5.50 29.08 -34.76
CA GLY A 922 5.10 27.84 -34.09
C GLY A 922 3.71 27.89 -33.46
N LEU A 923 3.21 29.07 -33.10
CA LEU A 923 1.82 29.28 -32.67
C LEU A 923 0.84 29.27 -33.85
N LEU A 924 1.26 29.83 -35.00
CA LEU A 924 0.46 29.79 -36.21
C LEU A 924 0.32 28.36 -36.76
N GLN A 925 1.40 27.58 -36.69
CA GLN A 925 1.40 26.14 -36.95
C GLN A 925 0.41 25.38 -36.05
N ASP A 926 0.37 25.70 -34.75
CA ASP A 926 -0.55 25.06 -33.80
C ASP A 926 -2.02 25.34 -34.18
N ARG A 927 -2.34 26.57 -34.61
CA ARG A 927 -3.69 26.93 -35.07
C ARG A 927 -4.08 26.20 -36.36
N PHE A 928 -3.21 26.20 -37.37
CA PHE A 928 -3.44 25.46 -38.61
C PHE A 928 -3.66 23.96 -38.35
N THR A 929 -2.84 23.37 -37.48
CA THR A 929 -2.99 21.95 -37.10
C THR A 929 -4.31 21.69 -36.37
N ALA A 930 -4.72 22.58 -35.46
CA ALA A 930 -5.98 22.44 -34.75
C ALA A 930 -7.19 22.50 -35.70
N ALA A 931 -7.24 23.50 -36.58
CA ALA A 931 -8.31 23.66 -37.57
C ALA A 931 -8.41 22.46 -38.54
N ALA A 932 -7.29 21.84 -38.88
CA ALA A 932 -7.24 20.63 -39.71
C ALA A 932 -7.78 19.40 -38.96
N VAL A 933 -7.36 19.22 -37.71
CA VAL A 933 -7.77 18.08 -36.87
C VAL A 933 -9.26 18.14 -36.54
N GLU A 934 -9.82 19.33 -36.30
CA GLU A 934 -11.27 19.50 -36.11
C GLU A 934 -12.08 19.09 -37.35
N ARG A 935 -11.51 19.25 -38.55
CA ARG A 935 -12.10 18.79 -39.81
C ARG A 935 -11.79 17.33 -40.14
N GLY A 936 -11.09 16.60 -39.27
CA GLY A 936 -10.88 15.16 -39.37
C GLY A 936 -9.47 14.71 -39.82
N ALA A 937 -8.47 15.60 -39.85
CA ALA A 937 -7.10 15.20 -40.17
C ALA A 937 -6.50 14.24 -39.11
N PRO A 938 -5.67 13.27 -39.51
CA PRO A 938 -4.89 12.47 -38.56
C PRO A 938 -3.93 13.35 -37.75
N ARG A 939 -3.89 13.16 -36.42
CA ARG A 939 -2.95 13.88 -35.56
C ARG A 939 -1.51 13.48 -35.87
N GLY A 940 -0.65 14.47 -36.15
CA GLY A 940 0.76 14.24 -36.50
C GLY A 940 1.03 14.03 -37.99
N ALA A 941 0.02 14.25 -38.84
CA ALA A 941 0.18 14.27 -40.29
C ALA A 941 1.09 15.44 -40.74
N THR A 942 1.71 15.31 -41.91
CA THR A 942 2.54 16.38 -42.48
C THR A 942 1.67 17.60 -42.81
N ASN A 943 2.24 18.81 -42.88
CA ASN A 943 1.47 20.01 -43.24
C ASN A 943 0.73 19.87 -44.58
N ARG A 944 1.35 19.16 -45.53
CA ARG A 944 0.72 18.79 -46.80
C ARG A 944 -0.51 17.91 -46.61
N ASP A 945 -0.46 16.94 -45.71
CA ASP A 945 -1.59 16.05 -45.42
C ASP A 945 -2.68 16.75 -44.59
N LEU A 946 -2.29 17.64 -43.67
CA LEU A 946 -3.23 18.50 -42.93
C LEU A 946 -4.00 19.42 -43.89
N ALA A 947 -3.36 19.96 -44.94
CA ALA A 947 -4.03 20.79 -45.94
C ALA A 947 -5.09 20.05 -46.78
N ARG A 948 -4.97 18.72 -46.95
CA ARG A 948 -5.88 17.93 -47.81
C ARG A 948 -7.32 17.88 -47.32
N VAL A 949 -7.55 18.23 -46.05
CA VAL A 949 -8.88 18.23 -45.45
C VAL A 949 -9.76 19.38 -45.98
N TRP A 950 -9.13 20.45 -46.50
CA TRP A 950 -9.80 21.55 -47.20
C TRP A 950 -9.69 21.36 -48.72
N THR A 951 -10.45 20.40 -49.24
CA THR A 951 -10.43 19.93 -50.63
C THR A 951 -10.26 21.08 -51.66
N ASP A 952 -9.16 21.07 -52.41
CA ASP A 952 -8.78 22.06 -53.44
C ASP A 952 -8.70 23.54 -53.00
N ASP A 953 -8.58 23.84 -51.71
CA ASP A 953 -8.34 25.22 -51.25
C ASP A 953 -6.86 25.61 -51.39
N ALA A 954 -6.56 26.44 -52.39
CA ALA A 954 -5.23 26.98 -52.63
C ALA A 954 -4.64 27.73 -51.41
N ARG A 955 -5.50 28.25 -50.51
CA ARG A 955 -5.07 28.92 -49.28
C ARG A 955 -4.52 27.93 -48.25
N ALA A 956 -5.12 26.75 -48.13
CA ALA A 956 -4.65 25.69 -47.22
C ALA A 956 -3.31 25.11 -47.67
N ALA A 957 -3.15 24.88 -48.98
CA ALA A 957 -1.88 24.47 -49.56
C ALA A 957 -0.80 25.55 -49.41
N GLY A 958 -1.18 26.83 -49.59
CA GLY A 958 -0.30 27.98 -49.39
C GLY A 958 0.17 28.13 -47.94
N ALA A 959 -0.74 28.02 -46.97
CA ALA A 959 -0.43 28.07 -45.55
C ALA A 959 0.49 26.91 -45.13
N ALA A 960 0.18 25.68 -45.54
CA ALA A 960 1.01 24.50 -45.27
C ALA A 960 2.44 24.65 -45.80
N THR A 961 2.58 25.15 -47.04
CA THR A 961 3.90 25.35 -47.67
C THR A 961 4.73 26.39 -46.93
N GLN A 962 4.11 27.51 -46.52
CA GLN A 962 4.82 28.56 -45.78
C GLN A 962 5.21 28.13 -44.37
N LEU A 963 4.32 27.37 -43.71
CA LEU A 963 4.62 26.80 -42.39
C LEU A 963 5.74 25.75 -42.44
N ASP A 964 5.82 24.92 -43.50
CA ASP A 964 6.93 24.00 -43.72
C ASP A 964 8.26 24.74 -43.97
N ARG A 965 8.24 25.82 -44.76
CA ARG A 965 9.43 26.66 -44.96
C ARG A 965 9.92 27.29 -43.66
N ALA A 966 9.01 27.86 -42.87
CA ALA A 966 9.34 28.44 -41.57
C ALA A 966 9.93 27.42 -40.59
N ALA A 967 9.57 26.14 -40.72
CA ALA A 967 10.04 25.07 -39.85
C ALA A 967 11.34 24.40 -40.29
N PHE A 968 11.60 24.29 -41.60
CA PHE A 968 12.65 23.41 -42.15
C PHE A 968 13.63 24.07 -43.12
N ASP A 969 13.36 25.29 -43.60
CA ASP A 969 14.30 26.00 -44.48
C ASP A 969 15.31 26.80 -43.65
N PRO A 970 16.60 26.43 -43.63
CA PRO A 970 17.62 27.14 -42.86
C PRO A 970 17.92 28.55 -43.39
N ARG A 971 17.38 28.91 -44.56
CA ARG A 971 17.49 30.25 -45.16
C ARG A 971 16.20 31.06 -44.98
N PHE A 972 15.22 30.54 -44.25
CA PHE A 972 13.98 31.25 -43.98
C PHE A 972 14.28 32.53 -43.18
N ASP A 973 13.88 33.67 -43.74
CA ASP A 973 13.95 34.96 -43.06
C ASP A 973 12.59 35.27 -42.43
N ASP A 974 12.60 35.61 -41.14
CA ASP A 974 11.38 35.87 -40.38
C ASP A 974 10.93 37.32 -40.58
N ASP A 975 10.26 37.61 -41.70
CA ASP A 975 9.74 38.95 -42.01
C ASP A 975 8.25 39.13 -41.64
N ASP A 976 7.89 40.37 -41.30
CA ASP A 976 6.55 40.74 -40.83
C ASP A 976 5.46 40.63 -41.91
N GLU A 977 5.81 40.79 -43.18
CA GLU A 977 4.85 40.76 -44.29
C GLU A 977 4.44 39.32 -44.61
N THR A 978 5.42 38.42 -44.71
CA THR A 978 5.21 36.98 -44.91
C THR A 978 4.48 36.35 -43.74
N TYR A 979 4.79 36.77 -42.50
CA TYR A 979 4.05 36.33 -41.32
C TYR A 979 2.58 36.78 -41.37
N ARG A 980 2.31 38.05 -41.65
CA ARG A 980 0.94 38.59 -41.71
C ARG A 980 0.12 37.90 -42.79
N ARG A 981 0.69 37.70 -43.98
CA ARG A 981 0.03 37.02 -45.10
C ARG A 981 -0.28 35.56 -44.78
N THR A 982 0.67 34.85 -44.17
CA THR A 982 0.44 33.44 -43.79
C THR A 982 -0.59 33.35 -42.66
N ARG A 983 -0.59 34.31 -41.74
CA ARG A 983 -1.60 34.40 -40.69
C ARG A 983 -3.00 34.63 -41.26
N GLU A 984 -3.17 35.54 -42.21
CA GLU A 984 -4.44 35.77 -42.88
C GLU A 984 -4.94 34.50 -43.62
N LEU A 985 -4.03 33.73 -44.21
CA LEU A 985 -4.40 32.44 -44.81
C LEU A 985 -4.90 31.44 -43.77
N VAL A 986 -4.24 31.33 -42.61
CA VAL A 986 -4.68 30.41 -41.54
C VAL A 986 -5.96 30.91 -40.86
N ASP A 987 -6.09 32.21 -40.62
CA ASP A 987 -7.29 32.82 -40.04
C ASP A 987 -8.51 32.70 -41.00
N ALA A 988 -8.29 32.57 -42.31
CA ALA A 988 -9.35 32.29 -43.28
C ALA A 988 -9.75 30.80 -43.38
N LEU A 989 -9.01 29.90 -42.71
CA LEU A 989 -9.21 28.45 -42.70
C LEU A 989 -9.75 27.92 -41.38
N ASP A 990 -9.56 28.67 -40.28
CA ASP A 990 -10.32 28.53 -39.03
C ASP A 990 -11.82 28.65 -39.37
#